data_AF-A0A7K2C2J5-F1
#
_entry.id   AF-A0A7K2C2J5-F1
#
_cell.length_a   1.000
_cell.length_b   1.000
_cell.length_c   1.000
_cell.angle_alpha   90.00
_cell.angle_beta   90.00
_cell.angle_gamma   90.00
#
_symmetry.space_group_name_H-M   'P 1'
#
loop_
_entity.id
_entity.type
_entity.pdbx_description
1 polymer ?
#
loop_
_entity_poly.entity_id
_entity_poly.type
_entity_poly.pdbx_seq_one_letter_code
_entity_poly.pdbx_strand_id
1 'polypeptide(L)'
;MKPLKIISQSFFGVVLSLTVAFPVLTQVPQESDYYRIDTVPIPQDVVLEVGGMSFTPDGRLGVATRRGELWLIDDPVMAGSSPPHFQRFAYGLHEALGLAWHNGAFYTAQRGELTRLVDTNGDATADHYKTVYAWPLEGNYHEYSYGPLIQKDGSMVVALNLGWIGYGASLSKWRGWMLSIDGDGQMTPIATGMRSPAGMGTNVEGELFYAENQGDWVGSGYITHVETGDFAGNPAGLRWTDEPDSPLSLKPEDIPDTGRPLFEIANEIDALKPPAVWFPHTILGISTSDILPDTTGGRFGPFEGQLFVGDQGHSKIARVYLEKVQGVYQGAAIAFREGFASGVLRMAWDPEGGMMVGQTSRGWAATGGRPYALQRLVWTGKMPFEMHEVRIMPDGFLITLTQAVDETSAGNAASYSVESFTYKYHSTYGSEPINIASHTVRNAVVSEDGREVRLVLNGLREGYIHSITAPGLRSKDGLPLLHPAAFYTVNRTPEGASLLTDADIENATQPPDPNVLASENKPTVALSVGTLPNLQFSTDEFTVAAGSNISLTFNNDDDMLHNLVVVEGAAADEVALAAMQLGLKGHEMQYVPDSEAVLAHTKLLEPGVSDTIVFSVPDRPGEYVFVCTFPGHANTMRGIIRVVDS
;
A
#
# COMPACT_ATOMS: atom_id res chain seq x y z
N MET A 1 30.91 32.65 84.68
CA MET A 1 31.93 33.67 84.29
C MET A 1 31.80 33.94 82.80
N LYS A 2 31.91 35.21 82.37
CA LYS A 2 31.99 35.77 81.00
C LYS A 2 31.16 35.11 79.85
N PRO A 3 30.26 35.86 79.17
CA PRO A 3 29.61 35.38 77.94
C PRO A 3 30.55 35.50 76.73
N LEU A 4 30.42 34.58 75.76
CA LEU A 4 31.12 34.67 74.48
C LEU A 4 30.16 35.22 73.41
N LYS A 5 30.49 36.39 72.84
CA LYS A 5 29.82 36.92 71.64
C LYS A 5 30.31 36.14 70.42
N ILE A 6 29.39 35.54 69.66
CA ILE A 6 29.67 35.06 68.31
C ILE A 6 29.33 36.19 67.33
N ILE A 7 30.29 36.51 66.47
CA ILE A 7 30.14 37.52 65.41
C ILE A 7 29.64 36.79 64.16
N SER A 8 28.47 37.16 63.63
CA SER A 8 28.02 36.67 62.33
C SER A 8 28.70 37.46 61.20
N GLN A 9 29.59 36.82 60.46
CA GLN A 9 30.01 37.32 59.16
C GLN A 9 29.04 36.81 58.09
N SER A 10 28.39 37.73 57.37
CA SER A 10 27.54 37.41 56.23
C SER A 10 28.40 37.06 55.01
N PHE A 11 28.39 35.80 54.58
CA PHE A 11 28.95 35.40 53.29
C PHE A 11 27.86 35.48 52.22
N PHE A 12 28.02 36.42 51.27
CA PHE A 12 27.11 36.56 50.13
C PHE A 12 27.59 35.64 48.99
N GLY A 13 27.18 34.37 49.04
CA GLY A 13 27.49 33.39 48.00
C GLY A 13 26.57 33.57 46.79
N VAL A 14 27.11 34.05 45.67
CA VAL A 14 26.38 34.11 44.39
C VAL A 14 26.18 32.69 43.86
N VAL A 15 24.93 32.21 43.88
CA VAL A 15 24.55 30.96 43.23
C VAL A 15 24.38 31.23 41.73
N LEU A 16 25.39 30.88 40.96
CA LEU A 16 25.33 30.91 39.50
C LEU A 16 24.58 29.65 39.01
N SER A 17 23.27 29.77 38.79
CA SER A 17 22.49 28.68 38.19
C SER A 17 22.90 28.47 36.74
N LEU A 18 23.74 27.45 36.47
CA LEU A 18 23.85 26.89 35.13
C LEU A 18 22.53 26.18 34.79
N THR A 19 21.67 26.85 34.01
CA THR A 19 20.62 26.17 33.26
C THR A 19 21.29 25.34 32.16
N VAL A 20 21.51 24.07 32.44
CA VAL A 20 21.84 23.06 31.42
C VAL A 20 20.60 22.90 30.56
N ALA A 21 20.61 23.54 29.38
CA ALA A 21 19.62 23.28 28.36
C ALA A 21 19.87 21.88 27.81
N PHE A 22 19.06 20.91 28.24
CA PHE A 22 18.99 19.63 27.53
C PHE A 22 18.48 19.91 26.12
N PRO A 23 19.14 19.38 25.06
CA PRO A 23 18.56 19.45 23.73
C PRO A 23 17.22 18.72 23.77
N VAL A 24 16.16 19.43 23.40
CA VAL A 24 14.88 18.78 23.10
C VAL A 24 15.14 17.90 21.90
N LEU A 25 15.11 16.57 22.06
CA LEU A 25 15.02 15.68 20.91
C LEU A 25 13.73 16.06 20.19
N THR A 26 13.86 16.61 18.99
CA THR A 26 12.75 16.75 18.06
C THR A 26 12.25 15.36 17.74
N GLN A 27 11.09 15.00 18.30
CA GLN A 27 10.44 13.72 18.05
C GLN A 27 10.24 13.56 16.53
N VAL A 28 10.60 12.38 16.01
CA VAL A 28 10.37 12.05 14.59
C VAL A 28 8.86 12.15 14.34
N PRO A 29 8.40 12.95 13.35
CA PRO A 29 6.98 13.11 13.08
C PRO A 29 6.32 11.77 12.74
N GLN A 30 5.10 11.57 13.22
CA GLN A 30 4.29 10.38 12.93
C GLN A 30 3.04 10.77 12.14
N GLU A 31 2.48 9.83 11.37
CA GLU A 31 1.27 10.09 10.57
C GLU A 31 0.11 10.60 11.44
N SER A 32 0.01 10.10 12.67
CA SER A 32 -1.00 10.47 13.68
C SER A 32 -0.89 11.91 14.18
N ASP A 33 0.25 12.59 14.01
CA ASP A 33 0.40 14.02 14.29
C ASP A 33 -0.42 14.88 13.32
N TYR A 34 -0.64 14.38 12.10
CA TYR A 34 -1.25 15.05 10.97
C TYR A 34 -2.65 14.52 10.65
N TYR A 35 -2.90 13.22 10.84
CA TYR A 35 -4.17 12.57 10.54
C TYR A 35 -4.61 11.61 11.65
N ARG A 36 -5.62 12.04 12.42
CA ARG A 36 -6.20 11.27 13.53
C ARG A 36 -7.23 10.27 13.01
N ILE A 37 -7.23 9.05 13.55
CA ILE A 37 -8.25 8.03 13.29
C ILE A 37 -9.21 7.98 14.49
N ASP A 38 -10.45 8.41 14.29
CA ASP A 38 -11.53 8.29 15.27
C ASP A 38 -12.36 7.02 14.97
N THR A 39 -12.68 6.23 15.99
CA THR A 39 -13.45 4.98 15.79
C THR A 39 -14.93 5.20 16.08
N VAL A 40 -15.78 4.90 15.09
CA VAL A 40 -17.23 4.99 15.23
C VAL A 40 -17.72 3.78 16.05
N PRO A 41 -18.42 3.98 17.19
CA PRO A 41 -18.99 2.87 17.96
C PRO A 41 -20.05 2.12 17.15
N ILE A 42 -19.90 0.80 17.03
CA ILE A 42 -20.87 -0.08 16.37
C ILE A 42 -21.62 -0.87 17.47
N PRO A 43 -22.96 -0.98 17.44
CA PRO A 43 -23.72 -1.81 18.38
C PRO A 43 -23.28 -3.28 18.37
N GLN A 44 -23.33 -3.95 19.53
CA GLN A 44 -22.76 -5.30 19.70
C GLN A 44 -23.45 -6.37 18.84
N ASP A 45 -24.71 -6.16 18.48
CA ASP A 45 -25.54 -7.01 17.62
C ASP A 45 -25.39 -6.70 16.12
N VAL A 46 -24.69 -5.64 15.75
CA VAL A 46 -24.45 -5.24 14.36
C VAL A 46 -23.10 -5.78 13.85
N VAL A 47 -23.18 -6.67 12.86
CA VAL A 47 -22.01 -7.22 12.17
C VAL A 47 -21.81 -6.48 10.85
N LEU A 48 -21.11 -5.34 10.92
CA LEU A 48 -21.16 -4.33 9.86
C LEU A 48 -20.46 -4.75 8.56
N GLU A 49 -19.36 -5.53 8.63
CA GLU A 49 -18.63 -6.13 7.49
C GLU A 49 -18.77 -5.32 6.17
N VAL A 50 -18.25 -4.08 6.18
CA VAL A 50 -18.64 -3.03 5.21
C VAL A 50 -18.31 -3.44 3.78
N GLY A 51 -19.34 -3.59 2.94
CA GLY A 51 -19.23 -3.86 1.51
C GLY A 51 -19.49 -2.63 0.63
N GLY A 52 -20.20 -1.62 1.13
CA GLY A 52 -20.48 -0.37 0.43
C GLY A 52 -20.83 0.77 1.40
N MET A 53 -20.54 2.01 1.03
CA MET A 53 -20.88 3.20 1.82
C MET A 53 -21.32 4.36 0.93
N SER A 54 -22.30 5.15 1.37
CA SER A 54 -22.67 6.40 0.72
C SER A 54 -23.38 7.34 1.70
N PHE A 55 -23.00 8.61 1.72
CA PHE A 55 -23.72 9.63 2.47
C PHE A 55 -25.00 10.05 1.74
N THR A 56 -26.04 10.33 2.52
CA THR A 56 -27.26 11.00 2.05
C THR A 56 -27.11 12.53 2.15
N PRO A 57 -27.91 13.33 1.41
CA PRO A 57 -27.82 14.80 1.42
C PRO A 57 -28.09 15.46 2.78
N ASP A 58 -28.72 14.75 3.72
CA ASP A 58 -28.95 15.19 5.11
C ASP A 58 -27.85 14.73 6.09
N GLY A 59 -26.77 14.13 5.59
CA GLY A 59 -25.56 13.81 6.37
C GLY A 59 -25.57 12.45 7.08
N ARG A 60 -26.61 11.63 6.90
CA ARG A 60 -26.63 10.24 7.37
C ARG A 60 -25.75 9.37 6.47
N LEU A 61 -25.21 8.28 7.02
CA LEU A 61 -24.36 7.35 6.28
C LEU A 61 -25.12 6.04 6.03
N GLY A 62 -25.37 5.72 4.76
CA GLY A 62 -25.76 4.38 4.35
C GLY A 62 -24.56 3.44 4.31
N VAL A 63 -24.71 2.23 4.85
CA VAL A 63 -23.68 1.18 4.87
C VAL A 63 -24.29 -0.14 4.43
N ALA A 64 -23.81 -0.69 3.32
CA ALA A 64 -24.14 -2.04 2.86
C ALA A 64 -23.18 -3.07 3.47
N THR A 65 -23.70 -4.21 3.89
CA THR A 65 -22.92 -5.29 4.53
C THR A 65 -22.85 -6.52 3.64
N ARG A 66 -21.75 -7.27 3.72
CA ARG A 66 -21.63 -8.59 3.05
C ARG A 66 -22.68 -9.61 3.54
N ARG A 67 -23.34 -9.35 4.67
CA ARG A 67 -24.42 -10.18 5.24
C ARG A 67 -25.80 -9.88 4.66
N GLY A 68 -25.89 -8.95 3.72
CA GLY A 68 -27.13 -8.68 2.99
C GLY A 68 -28.03 -7.64 3.65
N GLU A 69 -27.47 -6.77 4.48
CA GLU A 69 -28.19 -5.68 5.15
C GLU A 69 -27.74 -4.32 4.61
N LEU A 70 -28.63 -3.33 4.72
CA LEU A 70 -28.29 -1.92 4.66
C LEU A 70 -28.60 -1.27 6.01
N TRP A 71 -27.60 -0.60 6.59
CA TRP A 71 -27.74 0.21 7.79
C TRP A 71 -27.69 1.68 7.43
N LEU A 72 -28.55 2.49 8.02
CA LEU A 72 -28.52 3.94 7.96
C LEU A 72 -28.08 4.46 9.33
N ILE A 73 -27.02 5.26 9.33
CA ILE A 73 -26.33 5.72 10.54
C ILE A 73 -26.54 7.23 10.69
N ASP A 74 -27.16 7.62 11.80
CA ASP A 74 -27.33 9.01 12.22
C ASP A 74 -26.12 9.49 13.04
N ASP A 75 -25.69 10.75 12.83
CA ASP A 75 -24.46 11.35 13.40
C ASP A 75 -23.20 10.47 13.29
N PRO A 76 -22.85 9.96 12.09
CA PRO A 76 -21.68 9.09 11.90
C PRO A 76 -20.34 9.81 12.14
N VAL A 77 -20.34 11.15 12.10
CA VAL A 77 -19.17 12.00 12.40
C VAL A 77 -18.97 12.26 13.89
N MET A 78 -19.95 11.90 14.74
CA MET A 78 -19.96 12.11 16.19
C MET A 78 -19.79 13.58 16.59
N ALA A 79 -20.53 14.47 15.92
CA ALA A 79 -20.55 15.90 16.24
C ALA A 79 -21.39 16.21 17.50
N GLY A 80 -22.34 15.34 17.84
CA GLY A 80 -23.12 15.39 19.06
C GLY A 80 -22.42 14.78 20.28
N SER A 81 -23.12 14.78 21.42
CA SER A 81 -22.66 14.15 22.67
C SER A 81 -23.23 12.75 22.89
N SER A 82 -23.93 12.19 21.90
CA SER A 82 -24.56 10.87 21.94
C SER A 82 -23.87 9.93 20.94
N PRO A 83 -23.84 8.61 21.18
CA PRO A 83 -23.31 7.67 20.20
C PRO A 83 -24.18 7.67 18.92
N PRO A 84 -23.61 7.35 17.75
CA PRO A 84 -24.35 7.23 16.50
C PRO A 84 -25.48 6.22 16.62
N HIS A 85 -26.62 6.52 15.98
CA HIS A 85 -27.78 5.63 15.96
C HIS A 85 -27.80 4.83 14.65
N PHE A 86 -28.06 3.52 14.74
CA PHE A 86 -28.04 2.58 13.62
C PHE A 86 -29.46 2.04 13.39
N GLN A 87 -30.09 2.44 12.29
CA GLN A 87 -31.36 1.86 11.83
C GLN A 87 -31.11 0.92 10.65
N ARG A 88 -31.66 -0.29 10.67
CA ARG A 88 -31.58 -1.19 9.51
C ARG A 88 -32.59 -0.75 8.44
N PHE A 89 -32.08 -0.11 7.40
CA PHE A 89 -32.85 0.36 6.26
C PHE A 89 -33.30 -0.78 5.34
N ALA A 90 -32.44 -1.77 5.08
CA ALA A 90 -32.78 -2.89 4.19
C ALA A 90 -32.19 -4.23 4.67
N TYR A 91 -32.74 -5.34 4.20
CA TYR A 91 -32.23 -6.69 4.48
C TYR A 91 -32.60 -7.69 3.38
N GLY A 92 -31.91 -8.82 3.32
CA GLY A 92 -32.18 -9.89 2.35
C GLY A 92 -31.42 -9.77 1.02
N LEU A 93 -30.43 -8.89 0.94
CA LEU A 93 -29.56 -8.73 -0.23
C LEU A 93 -28.53 -9.88 -0.30
N HIS A 94 -28.18 -10.32 -1.50
CA HIS A 94 -27.20 -11.38 -1.73
C HIS A 94 -25.78 -10.81 -1.83
N GLU A 95 -25.13 -10.61 -0.68
CA GLU A 95 -23.75 -10.10 -0.58
C GLU A 95 -23.56 -8.75 -1.31
N ALA A 96 -24.06 -7.68 -0.70
CA ALA A 96 -23.97 -6.32 -1.24
C ALA A 96 -22.54 -5.77 -1.14
N LEU A 97 -21.95 -5.38 -2.27
CA LEU A 97 -20.53 -5.01 -2.41
C LEU A 97 -20.30 -3.65 -3.07
N GLY A 98 -21.21 -2.73 -2.80
CA GLY A 98 -21.08 -1.29 -3.04
C GLY A 98 -22.40 -0.60 -2.73
N LEU A 99 -22.38 0.73 -2.68
CA LEU A 99 -23.56 1.53 -2.35
C LEU A 99 -23.40 2.93 -2.92
N ALA A 100 -24.46 3.45 -3.53
CA ALA A 100 -24.54 4.85 -3.91
C ALA A 100 -25.94 5.42 -3.60
N TRP A 101 -25.99 6.65 -3.09
CA TRP A 101 -27.22 7.43 -3.05
C TRP A 101 -27.40 8.20 -4.37
N HIS A 102 -28.53 7.97 -5.06
CA HIS A 102 -28.85 8.67 -6.30
C HIS A 102 -30.36 8.88 -6.44
N ASN A 103 -30.80 10.05 -6.89
CA ASN A 103 -32.22 10.38 -7.15
C ASN A 103 -33.21 9.90 -6.06
N GLY A 104 -32.87 10.17 -4.79
CA GLY A 104 -33.72 9.86 -3.64
C GLY A 104 -33.79 8.39 -3.23
N ALA A 105 -32.86 7.55 -3.69
CA ALA A 105 -32.81 6.13 -3.40
C ALA A 105 -31.37 5.64 -3.21
N PHE A 106 -31.21 4.51 -2.52
CA PHE A 106 -29.95 3.77 -2.53
C PHE A 106 -29.91 2.80 -3.71
N TYR A 107 -28.74 2.66 -4.32
CA TYR A 107 -28.44 1.63 -5.32
C TYR A 107 -27.26 0.80 -4.85
N THR A 108 -27.33 -0.51 -5.04
CA THR A 108 -26.29 -1.45 -4.61
C THR A 108 -26.12 -2.58 -5.62
N ALA A 109 -24.88 -2.93 -5.94
CA ALA A 109 -24.58 -4.19 -6.60
C ALA A 109 -24.59 -5.30 -5.54
N GLN A 110 -25.54 -6.22 -5.69
CA GLN A 110 -25.49 -7.53 -5.05
C GLN A 110 -25.06 -8.57 -6.09
N ARG A 111 -24.74 -9.78 -5.64
CA ARG A 111 -24.02 -10.79 -6.43
C ARG A 111 -24.56 -11.00 -7.85
N GLY A 112 -25.88 -11.02 -8.04
CA GLY A 112 -26.55 -11.25 -9.34
C GLY A 112 -27.24 -10.04 -9.98
N GLU A 113 -27.32 -8.89 -9.33
CA GLU A 113 -28.08 -7.74 -9.86
C GLU A 113 -27.70 -6.38 -9.25
N LEU A 114 -27.95 -5.33 -10.03
CA LEU A 114 -28.01 -3.96 -9.55
C LEU A 114 -29.42 -3.68 -8.99
N THR A 115 -29.51 -3.31 -7.72
CA THR A 115 -30.77 -3.16 -6.99
C THR A 115 -30.97 -1.72 -6.55
N ARG A 116 -32.17 -1.17 -6.79
CA ARG A 116 -32.64 0.11 -6.24
C ARG A 116 -33.50 -0.14 -5.00
N LEU A 117 -33.17 0.53 -3.91
CA LEU A 117 -33.84 0.47 -2.61
C LEU A 117 -34.50 1.80 -2.30
N VAL A 118 -35.80 1.78 -2.03
CA VAL A 118 -36.62 2.99 -1.82
C VAL A 118 -37.42 2.84 -0.53
N ASP A 119 -37.42 3.90 0.26
CA ASP A 119 -38.41 4.17 1.31
C ASP A 119 -39.51 5.04 0.68
N THR A 120 -40.72 4.51 0.52
CA THR A 120 -41.85 5.26 -0.07
C THR A 120 -42.72 5.99 0.95
N ASN A 121 -42.47 5.82 2.25
CA ASN A 121 -43.36 6.29 3.31
C ASN A 121 -42.69 7.28 4.30
N GLY A 122 -41.36 7.32 4.36
CA GLY A 122 -40.55 8.23 5.17
C GLY A 122 -40.15 7.69 6.55
N ASP A 123 -40.32 6.39 6.83
CA ASP A 123 -39.95 5.75 8.11
C ASP A 123 -38.47 5.36 8.23
N ALA A 124 -37.66 5.67 7.20
CA ALA A 124 -36.26 5.28 7.06
C ALA A 124 -36.02 3.76 6.93
N THR A 125 -36.96 3.06 6.29
CA THR A 125 -36.86 1.64 5.90
C THR A 125 -37.23 1.47 4.43
N ALA A 126 -36.47 0.65 3.70
CA ALA A 126 -36.82 0.27 2.34
C ALA A 126 -38.06 -0.63 2.34
N ASP A 127 -39.15 -0.13 1.78
CA ASP A 127 -40.40 -0.88 1.52
C ASP A 127 -40.53 -1.33 0.05
N HIS A 128 -39.66 -0.82 -0.84
CA HIS A 128 -39.64 -1.19 -2.26
C HIS A 128 -38.23 -1.48 -2.79
N TYR A 129 -38.05 -2.71 -3.30
CA TYR A 129 -36.82 -3.23 -3.89
C TYR A 129 -37.07 -3.45 -5.38
N LYS A 130 -36.29 -2.81 -6.25
CA LYS A 130 -36.38 -2.97 -7.72
C LYS A 130 -35.05 -3.40 -8.30
N THR A 131 -35.01 -4.56 -8.94
CA THR A 131 -33.97 -4.93 -9.91
C THR A 131 -33.92 -3.89 -11.02
N VAL A 132 -32.75 -3.25 -11.19
CA VAL A 132 -32.47 -2.34 -12.32
C VAL A 132 -32.02 -3.17 -13.51
N TYR A 133 -31.04 -4.05 -13.29
CA TYR A 133 -30.53 -5.01 -14.27
C TYR A 133 -29.93 -6.23 -13.54
N ALA A 134 -30.02 -7.41 -14.14
CA ALA A 134 -29.55 -8.67 -13.57
C ALA A 134 -28.66 -9.46 -14.55
N TRP A 135 -27.69 -10.19 -14.01
CA TRP A 135 -26.71 -10.99 -14.74
C TRP A 135 -26.62 -12.42 -14.17
N PRO A 136 -26.20 -13.42 -14.98
CA PRO A 136 -26.16 -14.81 -14.55
C PRO A 136 -25.11 -15.10 -13.46
N LEU A 137 -25.31 -16.22 -12.76
CA LEU A 137 -24.46 -16.76 -11.71
C LEU A 137 -24.31 -18.28 -11.85
N GLU A 138 -23.11 -18.79 -11.57
CA GLU A 138 -22.81 -20.23 -11.42
C GLU A 138 -22.69 -20.62 -9.93
N GLY A 139 -22.87 -19.66 -9.01
CA GLY A 139 -22.82 -19.89 -7.56
C GLY A 139 -21.40 -20.08 -7.01
N ASN A 140 -20.38 -19.81 -7.81
CA ASN A 140 -18.98 -19.88 -7.37
C ASN A 140 -18.70 -18.80 -6.32
N TYR A 141 -17.96 -19.12 -5.26
CA TYR A 141 -17.79 -18.22 -4.11
C TYR A 141 -17.13 -16.87 -4.47
N HIS A 142 -16.38 -16.82 -5.58
CA HIS A 142 -15.58 -15.66 -6.00
C HIS A 142 -16.30 -14.76 -7.03
N GLU A 143 -17.54 -15.08 -7.44
CA GLU A 143 -18.34 -14.27 -8.37
C GLU A 143 -18.93 -12.99 -7.72
N TYR A 144 -18.08 -12.17 -7.10
CA TYR A 144 -18.45 -10.88 -6.51
C TYR A 144 -18.87 -9.85 -7.58
N SER A 145 -19.69 -8.87 -7.18
CA SER A 145 -20.13 -7.79 -8.06
C SER A 145 -20.02 -6.47 -7.32
N TYR A 146 -19.17 -5.56 -7.80
CA TYR A 146 -18.82 -4.33 -7.11
C TYR A 146 -19.56 -3.12 -7.70
N GLY A 147 -19.86 -2.14 -6.84
CA GLY A 147 -20.51 -0.88 -7.21
C GLY A 147 -21.97 -0.74 -6.72
N PRO A 148 -22.77 0.15 -7.31
CA PRO A 148 -22.44 0.98 -8.46
C PRO A 148 -21.54 2.17 -8.14
N LEU A 149 -20.77 2.61 -9.13
CA LEU A 149 -20.23 3.98 -9.20
C LEU A 149 -21.16 4.81 -10.09
N ILE A 150 -21.59 5.99 -9.63
CA ILE A 150 -22.47 6.89 -10.40
C ILE A 150 -21.63 7.80 -11.30
N GLN A 151 -21.91 7.78 -12.60
CA GLN A 151 -21.28 8.68 -13.58
C GLN A 151 -21.99 10.04 -13.68
N LYS A 152 -21.34 11.00 -14.34
CA LYS A 152 -21.86 12.36 -14.56
C LYS A 152 -23.18 12.42 -15.35
N ASP A 153 -23.45 11.41 -16.19
CA ASP A 153 -24.69 11.27 -16.95
C ASP A 153 -25.82 10.54 -16.18
N GLY A 154 -25.53 10.06 -14.96
CA GLY A 154 -26.45 9.27 -14.14
C GLY A 154 -26.42 7.77 -14.42
N SER A 155 -25.57 7.29 -15.35
CA SER A 155 -25.33 5.86 -15.52
C SER A 155 -24.56 5.26 -14.34
N MET A 156 -24.69 3.95 -14.16
CA MET A 156 -24.19 3.20 -13.02
C MET A 156 -23.19 2.15 -13.49
N VAL A 157 -21.92 2.31 -13.14
CA VAL A 157 -20.86 1.35 -13.46
C VAL A 157 -20.81 0.26 -12.40
N VAL A 158 -20.79 -0.99 -12.84
CA VAL A 158 -20.53 -2.17 -12.00
C VAL A 158 -19.38 -2.99 -12.58
N ALA A 159 -18.56 -3.60 -11.73
CA ALA A 159 -17.51 -4.52 -12.14
C ALA A 159 -17.80 -5.94 -11.61
N LEU A 160 -17.72 -6.92 -12.50
CA LEU A 160 -18.07 -8.31 -12.23
C LEU A 160 -16.79 -9.14 -12.09
N ASN A 161 -16.51 -9.58 -10.87
CA ASN A 161 -15.32 -10.35 -10.50
C ASN A 161 -15.28 -11.72 -11.21
N LEU A 162 -14.09 -12.25 -11.50
CA LEU A 162 -13.93 -13.63 -12.00
C LEU A 162 -14.29 -14.66 -10.92
N GLY A 163 -14.83 -15.81 -11.34
CA GLY A 163 -14.94 -16.99 -10.48
C GLY A 163 -13.55 -17.59 -10.20
N TRP A 164 -13.44 -18.43 -9.17
CA TRP A 164 -12.18 -19.08 -8.79
C TRP A 164 -12.31 -20.61 -8.84
N ILE A 165 -11.45 -21.26 -9.63
CA ILE A 165 -11.40 -22.73 -9.78
C ILE A 165 -9.95 -23.26 -9.67
N GLY A 166 -9.10 -22.55 -8.93
CA GLY A 166 -7.63 -22.73 -8.91
C GLY A 166 -6.89 -21.70 -9.77
N TYR A 167 -7.62 -20.98 -10.62
CA TYR A 167 -7.22 -19.80 -11.38
C TYR A 167 -8.48 -18.93 -11.61
N GLY A 168 -8.30 -17.69 -12.08
CA GLY A 168 -9.39 -16.79 -12.45
C GLY A 168 -10.15 -17.29 -13.69
N ALA A 169 -11.46 -17.51 -13.56
CA ALA A 169 -12.29 -18.07 -14.62
C ALA A 169 -13.59 -17.29 -14.84
N SER A 170 -13.89 -17.00 -16.11
CA SER A 170 -15.16 -16.40 -16.50
C SER A 170 -16.21 -17.48 -16.71
N LEU A 171 -16.86 -17.88 -15.62
CA LEU A 171 -17.83 -18.99 -15.58
C LEU A 171 -19.18 -18.53 -16.15
N SER A 172 -19.78 -17.49 -15.55
CA SER A 172 -20.99 -16.82 -16.03
C SER A 172 -20.70 -15.73 -17.09
N LYS A 173 -21.69 -15.41 -17.92
CA LYS A 173 -21.63 -14.28 -18.87
C LYS A 173 -21.26 -12.98 -18.16
N TRP A 174 -20.37 -12.22 -18.78
CA TRP A 174 -19.81 -10.95 -18.28
C TRP A 174 -18.94 -11.04 -17.01
N ARG A 175 -18.54 -12.22 -16.52
CA ARG A 175 -17.54 -12.30 -15.45
C ARG A 175 -16.16 -11.86 -15.98
N GLY A 176 -15.47 -11.00 -15.24
CA GLY A 176 -14.27 -10.28 -15.68
C GLY A 176 -14.53 -9.05 -16.55
N TRP A 177 -15.77 -8.51 -16.53
CA TRP A 177 -16.16 -7.30 -17.27
C TRP A 177 -16.59 -6.16 -16.35
N MET A 178 -16.43 -4.94 -16.85
CA MET A 178 -17.07 -3.74 -16.36
C MET A 178 -18.25 -3.37 -17.27
N LEU A 179 -19.40 -3.08 -16.66
CA LEU A 179 -20.65 -2.78 -17.35
C LEU A 179 -21.17 -1.41 -16.93
N SER A 180 -21.70 -0.62 -17.87
CA SER A 180 -22.54 0.55 -17.59
C SER A 180 -24.01 0.14 -17.63
N ILE A 181 -24.82 0.65 -16.71
CA ILE A 181 -26.27 0.42 -16.63
C ILE A 181 -26.96 1.77 -16.46
N ASP A 182 -27.90 2.12 -17.33
CA ASP A 182 -28.65 3.38 -17.22
C ASP A 182 -29.84 3.30 -16.24
N GLY A 183 -30.58 4.40 -16.09
CA GLY A 183 -31.74 4.49 -15.19
C GLY A 183 -32.96 3.66 -15.64
N ASP A 184 -33.04 3.31 -16.92
CA ASP A 184 -34.09 2.47 -17.49
C ASP A 184 -33.74 0.97 -17.42
N GLY A 185 -32.48 0.64 -17.13
CA GLY A 185 -31.96 -0.71 -16.99
C GLY A 185 -31.30 -1.26 -18.26
N GLN A 186 -31.01 -0.42 -19.26
CA GLN A 186 -30.21 -0.82 -20.41
C GLN A 186 -28.75 -0.96 -19.98
N MET A 187 -28.17 -2.12 -20.24
CA MET A 187 -26.77 -2.44 -19.96
C MET A 187 -25.92 -2.30 -21.23
N THR A 188 -24.71 -1.78 -21.08
CA THR A 188 -23.67 -1.73 -22.12
C THR A 188 -22.33 -2.19 -21.53
N PRO A 189 -21.63 -3.18 -22.11
CA PRO A 189 -20.29 -3.57 -21.66
C PRO A 189 -19.26 -2.50 -22.02
N ILE A 190 -18.38 -2.14 -21.08
CA ILE A 190 -17.33 -1.11 -21.25
C ILE A 190 -16.01 -1.77 -21.63
N ALA A 191 -15.51 -2.64 -20.75
CA ALA A 191 -14.16 -3.19 -20.80
C ALA A 191 -14.11 -4.58 -20.17
N THR A 192 -13.08 -5.35 -20.49
CA THR A 192 -12.82 -6.66 -19.89
C THR A 192 -11.36 -6.80 -19.47
N GLY A 193 -10.96 -7.95 -18.95
CA GLY A 193 -9.60 -8.17 -18.46
C GLY A 193 -9.42 -7.97 -16.96
N MET A 194 -10.50 -7.70 -16.23
CA MET A 194 -10.48 -7.53 -14.78
C MET A 194 -10.53 -8.90 -14.09
N ARG A 195 -9.72 -9.08 -13.05
CA ARG A 195 -9.65 -10.30 -12.25
C ARG A 195 -10.46 -10.16 -10.97
N SER A 196 -10.09 -9.17 -10.15
CA SER A 196 -10.63 -8.92 -8.81
C SER A 196 -10.85 -7.41 -8.55
N PRO A 197 -11.68 -6.72 -9.35
CA PRO A 197 -11.81 -5.26 -9.39
C PRO A 197 -12.61 -4.70 -8.19
N ALA A 198 -12.07 -4.82 -6.98
CA ALA A 198 -12.77 -4.49 -5.75
C ALA A 198 -12.99 -2.99 -5.54
N GLY A 199 -12.13 -2.15 -6.12
CA GLY A 199 -12.22 -0.69 -6.11
C GLY A 199 -12.52 -0.11 -7.48
N MET A 200 -13.39 0.90 -7.49
CA MET A 200 -13.68 1.73 -8.67
C MET A 200 -13.92 3.16 -8.19
N GLY A 201 -13.46 4.13 -8.95
CA GLY A 201 -13.68 5.53 -8.65
C GLY A 201 -13.44 6.41 -9.88
N THR A 202 -13.26 7.70 -9.64
CA THR A 202 -12.86 8.63 -10.68
C THR A 202 -11.63 9.43 -10.25
N ASN A 203 -10.98 10.06 -11.21
CA ASN A 203 -10.17 11.25 -10.91
C ASN A 203 -11.06 12.47 -10.64
N VAL A 204 -10.46 13.63 -10.35
CA VAL A 204 -11.20 14.89 -10.18
C VAL A 204 -11.90 15.39 -11.45
N GLU A 205 -11.44 14.97 -12.63
CA GLU A 205 -12.11 15.25 -13.92
C GLU A 205 -13.31 14.33 -14.19
N GLY A 206 -13.59 13.36 -13.31
CA GLY A 206 -14.68 12.40 -13.45
C GLY A 206 -14.44 11.31 -14.49
N GLU A 207 -13.19 11.12 -14.94
CA GLU A 207 -12.78 10.00 -15.78
C GLU A 207 -12.63 8.73 -14.93
N LEU A 208 -12.95 7.57 -15.51
CA LEU A 208 -13.16 6.31 -14.79
C LEU A 208 -11.86 5.56 -14.50
N PHE A 209 -11.67 5.15 -13.25
CA PHE A 209 -10.55 4.32 -12.82
C PHE A 209 -11.04 3.10 -12.05
N TYR A 210 -10.26 2.01 -12.10
CA TYR A 210 -10.46 0.86 -11.24
C TYR A 210 -9.14 0.41 -10.61
N ALA A 211 -9.27 -0.33 -9.51
CA ALA A 211 -8.17 -0.95 -8.77
C ALA A 211 -8.19 -2.47 -8.97
N GLU A 212 -7.02 -3.05 -9.21
CA GLU A 212 -6.83 -4.49 -9.37
C GLU A 212 -5.89 -5.06 -8.30
N ASN A 213 -6.14 -6.32 -7.93
CA ASN A 213 -5.35 -7.08 -6.99
C ASN A 213 -4.37 -8.03 -7.69
N GLN A 214 -3.26 -8.30 -7.02
CA GLN A 214 -2.32 -9.35 -7.45
C GLN A 214 -3.06 -10.67 -7.70
N GLY A 215 -2.64 -11.38 -8.75
CA GLY A 215 -3.13 -12.72 -9.06
C GLY A 215 -2.67 -13.23 -10.41
N ASP A 216 -3.39 -14.18 -10.99
CA ASP A 216 -3.15 -14.63 -12.35
C ASP A 216 -3.25 -13.45 -13.33
N TRP A 217 -2.22 -13.29 -14.18
CA TRP A 217 -2.04 -12.17 -15.11
C TRP A 217 -1.79 -10.79 -14.48
N VAL A 218 -1.66 -10.70 -13.15
CA VAL A 218 -1.46 -9.44 -12.42
C VAL A 218 -0.31 -9.57 -11.43
N GLY A 219 0.87 -9.06 -11.81
CA GLY A 219 2.10 -9.17 -11.02
C GLY A 219 2.04 -8.50 -9.63
N SER A 220 1.35 -7.37 -9.53
CA SER A 220 1.12 -6.61 -8.28
C SER A 220 -0.15 -5.79 -8.37
N GLY A 221 -0.63 -5.23 -7.26
CA GLY A 221 -1.80 -4.34 -7.27
C GLY A 221 -1.55 -3.06 -8.09
N TYR A 222 -2.60 -2.50 -8.70
CA TYR A 222 -2.50 -1.27 -9.50
C TYR A 222 -3.83 -0.53 -9.60
N ILE A 223 -3.79 0.73 -10.06
CA ILE A 223 -4.94 1.43 -10.65
C ILE A 223 -4.68 1.77 -12.11
N THR A 224 -5.75 1.81 -12.93
CA THR A 224 -5.67 2.32 -14.29
C THR A 224 -6.97 2.97 -14.76
N HIS A 225 -6.83 3.82 -15.79
CA HIS A 225 -7.93 4.47 -16.49
C HIS A 225 -8.66 3.46 -17.38
N VAL A 226 -10.00 3.51 -17.42
CA VAL A 226 -10.82 2.58 -18.20
C VAL A 226 -11.69 3.34 -19.19
N GLU A 227 -11.55 2.96 -20.45
CA GLU A 227 -12.31 3.46 -21.61
C GLU A 227 -13.06 2.29 -22.26
N THR A 228 -14.12 2.61 -23.02
CA THR A 228 -14.87 1.60 -23.76
C THR A 228 -13.99 0.96 -24.83
N GLY A 229 -13.82 -0.36 -24.76
CA GLY A 229 -12.91 -1.12 -25.63
C GLY A 229 -11.55 -1.44 -25.02
N ASP A 230 -11.27 -1.05 -23.78
CA ASP A 230 -10.04 -1.48 -23.09
C ASP A 230 -10.08 -2.96 -22.68
N PHE A 231 -8.92 -3.60 -22.77
CA PHE A 231 -8.61 -4.90 -22.17
C PHE A 231 -7.57 -4.74 -21.06
N ALA A 232 -7.95 -5.00 -19.82
CA ALA A 232 -7.15 -4.76 -18.62
C ALA A 232 -6.22 -5.94 -18.21
N GLY A 233 -6.06 -6.95 -19.06
CA GLY A 233 -4.95 -7.91 -18.97
C GLY A 233 -5.31 -9.36 -18.62
N ASN A 234 -6.39 -9.69 -17.89
CA ASN A 234 -6.72 -11.10 -17.61
C ASN A 234 -7.57 -11.73 -18.75
N PRO A 235 -7.07 -12.71 -19.52
CA PRO A 235 -7.74 -13.23 -20.71
C PRO A 235 -9.07 -13.94 -20.45
N ALA A 236 -9.39 -14.32 -19.21
CA ALA A 236 -10.59 -15.11 -18.92
C ALA A 236 -11.89 -14.43 -19.37
N GLY A 237 -11.96 -13.09 -19.27
CA GLY A 237 -13.12 -12.30 -19.70
C GLY A 237 -13.35 -12.26 -21.22
N LEU A 238 -12.28 -12.46 -22.01
CA LEU A 238 -12.33 -12.43 -23.49
C LEU A 238 -13.22 -13.52 -24.10
N ARG A 239 -13.61 -14.53 -23.31
CA ARG A 239 -14.60 -15.55 -23.67
C ARG A 239 -15.93 -14.97 -24.19
N TRP A 240 -16.28 -13.73 -23.82
CA TRP A 240 -17.55 -13.08 -24.18
C TRP A 240 -17.43 -12.00 -25.27
N THR A 241 -16.31 -11.93 -26.01
CA THR A 241 -16.15 -10.95 -27.10
C THR A 241 -16.93 -11.29 -28.39
N ASP A 242 -17.55 -12.46 -28.48
CA ASP A 242 -18.50 -12.80 -29.56
C ASP A 242 -19.93 -12.30 -29.31
N GLU A 243 -20.18 -11.66 -28.17
CA GLU A 243 -21.47 -11.05 -27.86
C GLU A 243 -21.71 -9.80 -28.71
N PRO A 244 -22.92 -9.58 -29.29
CA PRO A 244 -23.16 -8.52 -30.27
C PRO A 244 -22.84 -7.10 -29.82
N ASP A 245 -22.95 -6.84 -28.52
CA ASP A 245 -22.73 -5.53 -27.91
C ASP A 245 -21.28 -5.34 -27.41
N SER A 246 -20.39 -6.30 -27.65
CA SER A 246 -19.00 -6.23 -27.18
C SER A 246 -18.20 -5.15 -27.93
N PRO A 247 -17.49 -4.24 -27.23
CA PRO A 247 -16.61 -3.26 -27.85
C PRO A 247 -15.24 -3.85 -28.27
N LEU A 248 -15.04 -5.15 -28.07
CA LEU A 248 -13.78 -5.87 -28.27
C LEU A 248 -13.98 -7.07 -29.19
N SER A 249 -12.98 -7.39 -30.01
CA SER A 249 -12.92 -8.62 -30.84
C SER A 249 -11.83 -9.61 -30.39
N LEU A 250 -10.98 -9.20 -29.45
CA LEU A 250 -9.82 -9.96 -28.94
C LEU A 250 -10.24 -11.28 -28.29
N LYS A 251 -9.42 -12.33 -28.45
CA LYS A 251 -9.68 -13.69 -27.97
C LYS A 251 -8.65 -14.14 -26.93
N PRO A 252 -8.98 -15.10 -26.05
CA PRO A 252 -8.03 -15.63 -25.07
C PRO A 252 -6.70 -16.11 -25.68
N GLU A 253 -6.76 -16.71 -26.87
CA GLU A 253 -5.60 -17.20 -27.63
C GLU A 253 -4.72 -16.09 -28.25
N ASP A 254 -5.21 -14.85 -28.32
CA ASP A 254 -4.41 -13.69 -28.77
C ASP A 254 -3.46 -13.18 -27.67
N ILE A 255 -3.61 -13.65 -26.42
CA ILE A 255 -2.84 -13.19 -25.26
C ILE A 255 -1.62 -14.08 -25.00
N PRO A 256 -0.38 -13.57 -25.16
CA PRO A 256 0.83 -14.39 -25.08
C PRO A 256 1.32 -14.60 -23.64
N ASP A 257 1.19 -15.83 -23.12
CA ASP A 257 1.77 -16.25 -21.83
C ASP A 257 3.29 -16.44 -21.95
N THR A 258 4.03 -15.33 -21.90
CA THR A 258 5.50 -15.29 -22.18
C THR A 258 6.35 -14.85 -21.00
N GLY A 259 5.75 -14.31 -19.93
CA GLY A 259 6.48 -13.72 -18.81
C GLY A 259 7.18 -12.40 -19.13
N ARG A 260 7.04 -11.87 -20.36
CA ARG A 260 7.49 -10.52 -20.73
C ARG A 260 6.75 -9.46 -19.90
N PRO A 261 7.30 -8.25 -19.71
CA PRO A 261 6.58 -7.15 -19.07
C PRO A 261 5.29 -6.80 -19.81
N LEU A 262 4.22 -6.52 -19.05
CA LEU A 262 2.90 -6.13 -19.60
C LEU A 262 2.99 -4.97 -20.60
N PHE A 263 3.84 -3.97 -20.32
CA PHE A 263 4.05 -2.82 -21.19
C PHE A 263 4.61 -3.19 -22.57
N GLU A 264 5.45 -4.23 -22.67
CA GLU A 264 5.93 -4.68 -23.99
C GLU A 264 4.78 -5.27 -24.82
N ILE A 265 3.95 -6.11 -24.21
CA ILE A 265 2.79 -6.73 -24.87
C ILE A 265 1.74 -5.67 -25.22
N ALA A 266 1.58 -4.62 -24.40
CA ALA A 266 0.69 -3.49 -24.69
C ALA A 266 1.11 -2.66 -25.91
N ASN A 267 2.38 -2.72 -26.33
CA ASN A 267 2.83 -2.12 -27.60
C ASN A 267 2.58 -3.05 -28.81
N GLU A 268 2.13 -4.28 -28.59
CA GLU A 268 1.79 -5.28 -29.63
C GLU A 268 0.27 -5.51 -29.76
N ILE A 269 -0.52 -5.14 -28.74
CA ILE A 269 -1.98 -5.31 -28.68
C ILE A 269 -2.64 -3.97 -28.32
N ASP A 270 -3.17 -3.25 -29.31
CA ASP A 270 -3.74 -1.89 -29.15
C ASP A 270 -4.77 -1.74 -28.02
N ALA A 271 -5.54 -2.79 -27.73
CA ALA A 271 -6.57 -2.79 -26.69
C ALA A 271 -6.01 -3.04 -25.27
N LEU A 272 -4.78 -3.54 -25.12
CA LEU A 272 -4.23 -3.94 -23.84
C LEU A 272 -3.78 -2.71 -23.04
N LYS A 273 -4.52 -2.37 -21.98
CA LYS A 273 -4.32 -1.16 -21.18
C LYS A 273 -3.24 -1.39 -20.11
N PRO A 274 -2.05 -0.76 -20.20
CA PRO A 274 -1.08 -0.82 -19.12
C PRO A 274 -1.59 -0.05 -17.88
N PRO A 275 -1.13 -0.40 -16.67
CA PRO A 275 -1.48 0.35 -15.48
C PRO A 275 -1.00 1.80 -15.50
N ALA A 276 -1.84 2.72 -15.01
CA ALA A 276 -1.45 4.10 -14.78
C ALA A 276 -0.48 4.19 -13.59
N VAL A 277 -0.78 3.50 -12.49
CA VAL A 277 0.06 3.47 -11.29
C VAL A 277 0.01 2.10 -10.62
N TRP A 278 1.18 1.47 -10.46
CA TRP A 278 1.35 0.25 -9.66
C TRP A 278 1.54 0.55 -8.17
N PHE A 279 1.05 -0.35 -7.32
CA PHE A 279 1.34 -0.41 -5.89
C PHE A 279 2.25 -1.61 -5.65
N PRO A 280 3.55 -1.42 -5.34
CA PRO A 280 4.45 -2.54 -5.16
C PRO A 280 4.02 -3.42 -3.98
N HIS A 281 3.90 -4.72 -4.26
CA HIS A 281 3.37 -5.72 -3.33
C HIS A 281 4.16 -5.72 -2.02
N THR A 282 3.47 -5.98 -0.92
CA THR A 282 3.87 -5.85 0.49
C THR A 282 4.24 -4.42 0.94
N ILE A 283 4.87 -3.62 0.09
CA ILE A 283 5.31 -2.25 0.39
C ILE A 283 4.12 -1.30 0.52
N LEU A 284 3.31 -1.14 -0.54
CA LEU A 284 2.13 -0.25 -0.51
C LEU A 284 0.82 -1.00 -0.20
N GLY A 285 0.83 -2.33 -0.22
CA GLY A 285 -0.34 -3.14 0.07
C GLY A 285 -0.20 -4.57 -0.46
N ILE A 286 -1.24 -5.37 -0.27
CA ILE A 286 -1.38 -6.72 -0.84
C ILE A 286 -2.77 -6.98 -1.47
N SER A 287 -3.74 -6.09 -1.24
CA SER A 287 -5.13 -6.20 -1.63
C SER A 287 -5.73 -4.78 -1.78
N THR A 288 -5.38 -4.12 -2.88
CA THR A 288 -5.86 -2.80 -3.27
C THR A 288 -7.39 -2.74 -3.28
N SER A 289 -7.95 -1.65 -2.77
CA SER A 289 -9.40 -1.46 -2.63
C SER A 289 -9.85 -0.11 -3.18
N ASP A 290 -10.67 0.64 -2.44
CA ASP A 290 -11.43 1.77 -2.96
C ASP A 290 -10.57 2.91 -3.49
N ILE A 291 -11.12 3.72 -4.41
CA ILE A 291 -10.45 4.89 -5.00
C ILE A 291 -11.29 6.13 -4.70
N LEU A 292 -10.73 7.07 -3.94
CA LEU A 292 -11.41 8.31 -3.54
C LEU A 292 -10.59 9.55 -3.96
N PRO A 293 -11.02 10.33 -4.97
CA PRO A 293 -10.35 11.59 -5.32
C PRO A 293 -10.56 12.66 -4.25
N ASP A 294 -9.52 13.42 -3.91
CA ASP A 294 -9.63 14.59 -3.03
C ASP A 294 -10.29 15.76 -3.77
N THR A 295 -11.56 15.97 -3.45
CA THR A 295 -12.39 17.09 -3.88
C THR A 295 -12.84 17.93 -2.69
N THR A 296 -12.05 17.95 -1.61
CA THR A 296 -12.47 18.56 -0.34
C THR A 296 -12.22 20.07 -0.29
N GLY A 297 -11.66 20.69 -1.33
CA GLY A 297 -11.24 22.09 -1.34
C GLY A 297 -10.16 22.38 -0.29
N GLY A 298 -9.26 21.43 -0.04
CA GLY A 298 -8.21 21.51 0.97
C GLY A 298 -8.68 21.34 2.42
N ARG A 299 -9.94 20.93 2.66
CA ARG A 299 -10.41 20.61 4.04
C ARG A 299 -9.72 19.37 4.59
N PHE A 300 -9.25 18.46 3.74
CA PHE A 300 -8.52 17.26 4.12
C PHE A 300 -6.98 17.41 4.11
N GLY A 301 -6.48 18.65 4.03
CA GLY A 301 -5.06 18.97 4.04
C GLY A 301 -4.53 19.35 2.66
N PRO A 302 -3.23 19.13 2.38
CA PRO A 302 -2.57 19.72 1.21
C PRO A 302 -2.84 19.00 -0.11
N PHE A 303 -3.46 17.82 -0.12
CA PHE A 303 -3.42 16.87 -1.24
C PHE A 303 -4.63 16.96 -2.21
N GLU A 304 -5.26 18.14 -2.30
CA GLU A 304 -6.38 18.40 -3.23
C GLU A 304 -6.01 17.96 -4.67
N GLY A 305 -6.93 17.28 -5.36
CA GLY A 305 -6.69 16.79 -6.73
C GLY A 305 -6.05 15.40 -6.81
N GLN A 306 -5.48 14.89 -5.72
CA GLN A 306 -4.87 13.55 -5.68
C GLN A 306 -5.91 12.46 -5.40
N LEU A 307 -5.54 11.19 -5.57
CA LEU A 307 -6.39 10.06 -5.19
C LEU A 307 -5.91 9.44 -3.88
N PHE A 308 -6.83 8.97 -3.05
CA PHE A 308 -6.57 8.03 -1.98
C PHE A 308 -6.99 6.64 -2.43
N VAL A 309 -6.10 5.66 -2.25
CA VAL A 309 -6.34 4.26 -2.62
C VAL A 309 -6.17 3.39 -1.38
N GLY A 310 -7.21 2.63 -1.05
CA GLY A 310 -7.22 1.77 0.13
C GLY A 310 -6.47 0.45 -0.08
N ASP A 311 -6.08 -0.19 1.02
CA ASP A 311 -5.57 -1.56 1.03
C ASP A 311 -6.22 -2.38 2.17
N GLN A 312 -6.78 -3.52 1.80
CA GLN A 312 -7.53 -4.40 2.69
C GLN A 312 -6.62 -5.29 3.53
N GLY A 313 -5.46 -5.73 3.01
CA GLY A 313 -4.61 -6.68 3.73
C GLY A 313 -3.76 -6.04 4.82
N HIS A 314 -3.13 -4.91 4.51
CA HIS A 314 -2.25 -4.16 5.41
C HIS A 314 -2.96 -3.03 6.17
N SER A 315 -4.29 -2.92 6.06
CA SER A 315 -5.09 -1.94 6.84
C SER A 315 -4.57 -0.51 6.71
N LYS A 316 -4.37 -0.05 5.47
CA LYS A 316 -3.75 1.25 5.17
C LYS A 316 -4.31 1.92 3.92
N ILE A 317 -3.89 3.15 3.69
CA ILE A 317 -4.22 4.00 2.54
C ILE A 317 -2.91 4.53 1.95
N ALA A 318 -2.83 4.56 0.62
CA ALA A 318 -1.80 5.25 -0.15
C ALA A 318 -2.40 6.48 -0.85
N ARG A 319 -1.59 7.51 -1.09
CA ARG A 319 -1.89 8.58 -2.06
C ARG A 319 -1.43 8.18 -3.45
N VAL A 320 -2.11 8.70 -4.46
CA VAL A 320 -1.67 8.70 -5.85
C VAL A 320 -1.73 10.12 -6.42
N TYR A 321 -0.57 10.61 -6.85
CA TYR A 321 -0.48 11.73 -7.76
C TYR A 321 -0.58 11.21 -9.21
N LEU A 322 -1.42 11.84 -10.05
CA LEU A 322 -1.61 11.47 -11.46
C LEU A 322 -1.26 12.63 -12.40
N GLU A 323 -0.73 12.30 -13.58
CA GLU A 323 -0.58 13.20 -14.72
C GLU A 323 -0.90 12.51 -16.05
N LYS A 324 -1.18 13.29 -17.11
CA LYS A 324 -1.26 12.81 -18.49
C LYS A 324 -0.01 13.23 -19.26
N VAL A 325 0.76 12.26 -19.76
CA VAL A 325 1.90 12.49 -20.65
C VAL A 325 1.57 11.93 -22.02
N GLN A 326 1.58 12.77 -23.05
CA GLN A 326 1.14 12.42 -24.41
C GLN A 326 -0.27 11.79 -24.46
N GLY A 327 -1.17 12.21 -23.55
CA GLY A 327 -2.53 11.67 -23.41
C GLY A 327 -2.64 10.40 -22.56
N VAL A 328 -1.53 9.73 -22.25
CA VAL A 328 -1.49 8.51 -21.43
C VAL A 328 -1.44 8.86 -19.94
N TYR A 329 -2.26 8.19 -19.14
CA TYR A 329 -2.23 8.33 -17.69
C TYR A 329 -1.03 7.61 -17.06
N GLN A 330 -0.38 8.31 -16.13
CA GLN A 330 0.70 7.78 -15.31
C GLN A 330 0.83 8.57 -14.01
N GLY A 331 1.71 8.17 -13.09
CA GLY A 331 1.89 8.88 -11.84
C GLY A 331 2.63 8.11 -10.74
N ALA A 332 2.59 8.67 -9.53
CA ALA A 332 3.32 8.16 -8.36
C ALA A 332 2.39 7.75 -7.23
N ALA A 333 2.58 6.53 -6.72
CA ALA A 333 1.98 6.09 -5.46
C ALA A 333 2.93 6.37 -4.28
N ILE A 334 2.36 6.85 -3.17
CA ILE A 334 3.08 7.25 -1.95
C ILE A 334 2.30 6.70 -0.74
N ALA A 335 2.98 6.25 0.31
CA ALA A 335 2.29 5.91 1.57
C ALA A 335 1.54 7.15 2.15
N PHE A 336 0.51 6.92 2.96
CA PHE A 336 -0.28 8.02 3.52
C PHE A 336 -0.78 7.79 4.95
N ARG A 337 -1.48 6.68 5.21
CA ARG A 337 -1.94 6.35 6.56
C ARG A 337 -2.10 4.86 6.81
N GLU A 338 -1.48 4.35 7.86
CA GLU A 338 -1.69 2.99 8.39
C GLU A 338 -2.36 2.97 9.78
N GLY A 339 -2.51 1.78 10.37
CA GLY A 339 -3.08 1.62 11.71
C GLY A 339 -4.61 1.68 11.77
N PHE A 340 -5.29 1.44 10.65
CA PHE A 340 -6.72 1.16 10.65
C PHE A 340 -7.02 -0.17 11.38
N ALA A 341 -8.18 -0.27 12.03
CA ALA A 341 -8.50 -1.39 12.92
C ALA A 341 -8.89 -2.69 12.20
N SER A 342 -9.14 -2.65 10.89
CA SER A 342 -9.43 -3.80 10.03
C SER A 342 -9.08 -3.43 8.58
N GLY A 343 -9.33 -4.31 7.62
CA GLY A 343 -8.92 -4.11 6.24
C GLY A 343 -9.72 -3.01 5.54
N VAL A 344 -9.08 -1.98 4.99
CA VAL A 344 -9.77 -0.88 4.29
C VAL A 344 -10.42 -1.41 3.02
N LEU A 345 -11.75 -1.29 2.91
CA LEU A 345 -12.49 -1.73 1.72
C LEU A 345 -13.32 -0.61 1.06
N ARG A 346 -13.81 0.36 1.84
CA ARG A 346 -14.61 1.49 1.31
C ARG A 346 -14.19 2.82 1.93
N MET A 347 -14.20 3.89 1.14
CA MET A 347 -13.90 5.25 1.59
C MET A 347 -14.94 6.24 1.05
N ALA A 348 -15.34 7.23 1.86
CA ALA A 348 -16.25 8.28 1.44
C ALA A 348 -15.96 9.60 2.17
N TRP A 349 -16.05 10.73 1.47
CA TRP A 349 -16.01 12.05 2.11
C TRP A 349 -17.24 12.27 2.97
N ASP A 350 -17.03 12.68 4.23
CA ASP A 350 -18.10 13.13 5.11
C ASP A 350 -18.44 14.61 4.87
N PRO A 351 -19.63 15.09 5.30
CA PRO A 351 -20.07 16.46 5.06
C PRO A 351 -19.17 17.56 5.65
N GLU A 352 -18.32 17.26 6.62
CA GLU A 352 -17.39 18.21 7.24
C GLU A 352 -16.03 18.25 6.50
N GLY A 353 -15.75 17.27 5.64
CA GLY A 353 -14.48 17.11 4.92
C GLY A 353 -13.49 16.15 5.58
N GLY A 354 -13.93 15.31 6.52
CA GLY A 354 -13.17 14.13 6.92
C GLY A 354 -13.44 12.95 5.98
N MET A 355 -12.66 11.87 6.12
CA MET A 355 -12.83 10.64 5.33
C MET A 355 -13.40 9.53 6.21
N MET A 356 -14.58 9.04 5.87
CA MET A 356 -15.15 7.84 6.47
C MET A 356 -14.56 6.60 5.81
N VAL A 357 -14.12 5.63 6.62
CA VAL A 357 -13.37 4.43 6.19
C VAL A 357 -14.04 3.17 6.73
N GLY A 358 -14.67 2.43 5.82
CA GLY A 358 -15.38 1.18 6.08
C GLY A 358 -14.47 -0.03 5.86
N GLN A 359 -14.44 -0.93 6.85
CA GLN A 359 -13.39 -1.93 6.96
C GLN A 359 -13.90 -3.35 7.26
N THR A 360 -13.20 -4.36 6.73
CA THR A 360 -13.46 -5.77 7.01
C THR A 360 -12.24 -6.67 6.77
N SER A 361 -12.13 -7.75 7.54
CA SER A 361 -11.23 -8.89 7.27
C SER A 361 -12.02 -10.11 6.73
N ARG A 362 -13.22 -9.90 6.19
CA ARG A 362 -14.05 -10.98 5.62
C ARG A 362 -13.51 -11.36 4.25
N GLY A 363 -12.82 -12.50 4.19
CA GLY A 363 -12.27 -13.09 2.96
C GLY A 363 -10.75 -13.24 3.03
N TRP A 364 -10.07 -12.26 3.62
CA TRP A 364 -8.63 -12.27 3.87
C TRP A 364 -8.32 -11.59 5.21
N ALA A 365 -7.32 -12.10 5.93
CA ALA A 365 -6.88 -11.52 7.19
C ALA A 365 -6.33 -10.09 6.96
N ALA A 366 -6.46 -9.22 7.96
CA ALA A 366 -6.03 -7.82 7.85
C ALA A 366 -5.18 -7.42 9.06
N THR A 367 -4.10 -6.66 8.83
CA THR A 367 -3.13 -6.24 9.86
C THR A 367 -3.76 -5.54 11.07
N GLY A 368 -4.86 -4.80 10.88
CA GLY A 368 -5.60 -4.16 11.98
C GLY A 368 -6.23 -5.12 13.00
N GLY A 369 -6.38 -6.40 12.66
CA GLY A 369 -6.76 -7.49 13.57
C GLY A 369 -8.24 -7.58 13.98
N ARG A 370 -9.08 -6.54 13.79
CA ARG A 370 -10.53 -6.67 14.02
C ARG A 370 -11.24 -7.28 12.80
N PRO A 371 -12.37 -8.00 13.00
CA PRO A 371 -13.12 -8.59 11.89
C PRO A 371 -13.79 -7.55 10.97
N TYR A 372 -14.13 -6.39 11.53
CA TYR A 372 -14.66 -5.22 10.83
C TYR A 372 -14.49 -3.97 11.70
N ALA A 373 -14.56 -2.80 11.07
CA ALA A 373 -14.61 -1.51 11.75
C ALA A 373 -15.25 -0.45 10.85
N LEU A 374 -15.66 0.65 11.48
CA LEU A 374 -15.98 1.92 10.84
C LEU A 374 -15.17 2.99 11.56
N GLN A 375 -14.34 3.72 10.83
CA GLN A 375 -13.47 4.75 11.41
C GLN A 375 -13.46 5.98 10.52
N ARG A 376 -13.22 7.15 11.13
CA ARG A 376 -13.12 8.44 10.46
C ARG A 376 -11.67 8.91 10.52
N LEU A 377 -11.06 9.19 9.38
CA LEU A 377 -9.76 9.85 9.29
C LEU A 377 -10.00 11.37 9.22
N VAL A 378 -9.27 12.13 10.04
CA VAL A 378 -9.46 13.59 10.21
C VAL A 378 -8.11 14.30 10.21
N TRP A 379 -7.94 15.26 9.31
CA TRP A 379 -6.75 16.13 9.29
C TRP A 379 -6.69 17.02 10.54
N THR A 380 -5.52 17.14 11.17
CA THR A 380 -5.31 17.91 12.41
C THR A 380 -5.11 19.42 12.17
N GLY A 381 -5.09 19.86 10.90
CA GLY A 381 -4.73 21.22 10.51
C GLY A 381 -3.23 21.50 10.48
N LYS A 382 -2.38 20.50 10.79
CA LYS A 382 -0.92 20.61 10.69
C LYS A 382 -0.45 20.19 9.29
N MET A 383 0.52 20.93 8.74
CA MET A 383 1.16 20.57 7.47
C MET A 383 2.25 19.50 7.71
N PRO A 384 2.16 18.29 7.10
CA PRO A 384 3.29 17.35 7.09
C PRO A 384 4.40 17.85 6.16
N PHE A 385 5.63 17.36 6.33
CA PHE A 385 6.68 17.54 5.31
C PHE A 385 6.73 16.29 4.44
N GLU A 386 6.27 16.40 3.20
CA GLU A 386 6.06 15.29 2.28
C GLU A 386 6.34 15.68 0.84
N MET A 387 6.59 14.67 0.00
CA MET A 387 6.43 14.77 -1.44
C MET A 387 4.94 15.01 -1.74
N HIS A 388 4.61 16.22 -2.19
CA HIS A 388 3.28 16.58 -2.64
C HIS A 388 3.02 15.94 -4.01
N GLU A 389 3.86 16.25 -5.00
CA GLU A 389 3.80 15.69 -6.36
C GLU A 389 5.17 15.13 -6.75
N VAL A 390 5.16 14.14 -7.63
CA VAL A 390 6.34 13.66 -8.35
C VAL A 390 5.96 13.62 -9.82
N ARG A 391 6.49 14.54 -10.61
CA ARG A 391 6.24 14.66 -12.05
C ARG A 391 7.42 14.13 -12.84
N ILE A 392 7.17 13.50 -13.98
CA ILE A 392 8.23 13.10 -14.89
C ILE A 392 8.79 14.31 -15.65
N MET A 393 10.11 14.31 -15.86
CA MET A 393 10.84 15.25 -16.70
C MET A 393 11.54 14.47 -17.83
N PRO A 394 11.98 15.12 -18.92
CA PRO A 394 12.70 14.44 -20.02
C PRO A 394 14.00 13.74 -19.59
N ASP A 395 14.49 14.03 -18.39
CA ASP A 395 15.79 13.66 -17.84
C ASP A 395 15.73 13.19 -16.38
N GLY A 396 14.55 12.88 -15.85
CA GLY A 396 14.37 12.47 -14.45
C GLY A 396 13.01 12.86 -13.90
N PHE A 397 12.98 13.46 -12.71
CA PHE A 397 11.73 13.80 -12.01
C PHE A 397 11.79 15.18 -11.35
N LEU A 398 10.65 15.88 -11.31
CA LEU A 398 10.43 17.06 -10.49
C LEU A 398 9.59 16.65 -9.27
N ILE A 399 10.17 16.78 -8.07
CA ILE A 399 9.47 16.56 -6.81
C ILE A 399 8.99 17.92 -6.30
N THR A 400 7.69 18.11 -6.10
CA THR A 400 7.12 19.27 -5.40
C THR A 400 6.84 18.88 -3.95
N LEU A 401 7.19 19.74 -2.99
CA LEU A 401 7.13 19.50 -1.56
C LEU A 401 6.04 20.35 -0.89
N THR A 402 5.44 19.81 0.17
CA THR A 402 4.41 20.53 0.97
C THR A 402 4.98 21.74 1.73
N GLN A 403 6.28 21.73 2.04
CA GLN A 403 7.02 22.79 2.76
C GLN A 403 8.38 23.04 2.12
N ALA A 404 9.00 24.18 2.42
CA ALA A 404 10.32 24.51 1.92
C ALA A 404 11.40 23.59 2.51
N VAL A 405 12.33 23.15 1.67
CA VAL A 405 13.46 22.28 2.01
C VAL A 405 14.62 23.05 2.65
N ASP A 406 15.53 22.34 3.31
CA ASP A 406 16.90 22.82 3.50
C ASP A 406 17.68 22.62 2.18
N GLU A 407 18.12 23.73 1.59
CA GLU A 407 18.85 23.77 0.32
C GLU A 407 20.09 22.87 0.31
N THR A 408 20.77 22.71 1.45
CA THR A 408 21.99 21.86 1.53
C THR A 408 21.64 20.38 1.42
N SER A 409 20.63 19.92 2.17
CA SER A 409 20.13 18.55 2.08
C SER A 409 19.50 18.24 0.72
N ALA A 410 18.80 19.21 0.13
CA ALA A 410 18.06 19.03 -1.12
C ALA A 410 18.93 19.14 -2.38
N GLY A 411 19.97 19.96 -2.37
CA GLY A 411 20.96 20.04 -3.45
C GLY A 411 21.96 18.87 -3.48
N ASN A 412 21.99 18.04 -2.44
CA ASN A 412 22.88 16.89 -2.36
C ASN A 412 22.27 15.67 -3.06
N ALA A 413 22.84 15.26 -4.20
CA ALA A 413 22.41 14.06 -4.93
C ALA A 413 22.42 12.78 -4.06
N ALA A 414 23.32 12.67 -3.07
CA ALA A 414 23.38 11.53 -2.15
C ALA A 414 22.25 11.49 -1.11
N SER A 415 21.39 12.52 -1.04
CA SER A 415 20.16 12.48 -0.25
C SER A 415 19.07 11.60 -0.87
N TYR A 416 19.28 11.16 -2.12
CA TYR A 416 18.31 10.47 -2.97
C TYR A 416 18.86 9.14 -3.48
N SER A 417 17.97 8.17 -3.69
CA SER A 417 18.25 6.95 -4.45
C SER A 417 17.08 6.69 -5.39
N VAL A 418 17.38 6.28 -6.62
CA VAL A 418 16.36 5.91 -7.61
C VAL A 418 16.66 4.54 -8.17
N GLU A 419 15.67 3.66 -8.21
CA GLU A 419 15.76 2.31 -8.79
C GLU A 419 14.52 2.04 -9.62
N SER A 420 14.65 1.23 -10.67
CA SER A 420 13.51 0.84 -11.51
C SER A 420 13.36 -0.66 -11.64
N PHE A 421 12.12 -1.12 -11.73
CA PHE A 421 11.75 -2.53 -11.89
C PHE A 421 10.39 -2.63 -12.59
N THR A 422 10.02 -3.84 -13.01
CA THR A 422 8.70 -4.14 -13.58
C THR A 422 8.27 -5.54 -13.15
N TYR A 423 7.15 -6.03 -13.67
CA TYR A 423 6.59 -7.35 -13.34
C TYR A 423 6.40 -8.22 -14.58
N LYS A 424 6.45 -9.54 -14.42
CA LYS A 424 6.07 -10.50 -15.47
C LYS A 424 4.57 -10.40 -15.74
N TYR A 425 4.20 -10.50 -17.01
CA TYR A 425 2.83 -10.74 -17.45
C TYR A 425 2.71 -12.19 -17.92
N HIS A 426 1.99 -12.99 -17.13
CA HIS A 426 1.89 -14.45 -17.27
C HIS A 426 0.71 -15.01 -16.47
N SER A 427 0.29 -16.24 -16.77
CA SER A 427 -0.86 -16.88 -16.09
C SER A 427 -0.62 -17.30 -14.64
N THR A 428 0.64 -17.35 -14.19
CA THR A 428 0.98 -17.70 -12.80
C THR A 428 0.59 -16.56 -11.84
N TYR A 429 0.22 -16.90 -10.61
CA TYR A 429 -0.26 -15.94 -9.62
C TYR A 429 0.85 -14.98 -9.16
N GLY A 430 0.67 -13.69 -9.43
CA GLY A 430 1.61 -12.65 -9.03
C GLY A 430 2.95 -12.68 -9.78
N SER A 431 3.85 -11.78 -9.41
CA SER A 431 5.21 -11.72 -9.93
C SER A 431 6.12 -11.08 -8.88
N GLU A 432 7.31 -11.63 -8.72
CA GLU A 432 8.41 -10.89 -8.11
C GLU A 432 8.79 -9.67 -8.99
N PRO A 433 9.38 -8.61 -8.42
CA PRO A 433 10.01 -7.56 -9.21
C PRO A 433 11.12 -8.13 -10.12
N ILE A 434 11.07 -7.81 -11.41
CA ILE A 434 12.07 -8.21 -12.40
C ILE A 434 12.77 -7.01 -13.02
N ASN A 435 13.89 -7.27 -13.70
CA ASN A 435 14.65 -6.30 -14.48
C ASN A 435 15.08 -5.06 -13.65
N ILE A 436 15.41 -5.28 -12.37
CA ILE A 436 15.81 -4.25 -11.41
C ILE A 436 17.08 -3.53 -11.91
N ALA A 437 17.09 -2.20 -11.87
CA ALA A 437 18.27 -1.39 -12.17
C ALA A 437 18.31 -0.12 -11.32
N SER A 438 19.47 0.20 -10.72
CA SER A 438 19.68 1.47 -10.01
C SER A 438 20.02 2.60 -10.98
N HIS A 439 19.52 3.81 -10.71
CA HIS A 439 19.73 5.03 -11.49
C HIS A 439 20.56 6.05 -10.72
N THR A 440 21.66 6.52 -11.31
CA THR A 440 22.49 7.55 -10.70
C THR A 440 21.80 8.91 -10.74
N VAL A 441 21.54 9.50 -9.58
CA VAL A 441 21.17 10.92 -9.46
C VAL A 441 22.42 11.76 -9.76
N ARG A 442 22.41 12.46 -10.89
CA ARG A 442 23.53 13.31 -11.36
C ARG A 442 23.49 14.69 -10.72
N ASN A 443 22.29 15.24 -10.55
CA ASN A 443 22.07 16.56 -10.00
C ASN A 443 20.71 16.63 -9.29
N ALA A 444 20.61 17.48 -8.28
CA ALA A 444 19.36 17.79 -7.58
C ALA A 444 19.23 19.32 -7.54
N VAL A 445 18.37 19.88 -8.39
CA VAL A 445 18.22 21.33 -8.56
C VAL A 445 17.03 21.83 -7.76
N VAL A 446 17.30 22.62 -6.73
CA VAL A 446 16.28 23.20 -5.83
C VAL A 446 15.71 24.49 -6.44
N SER A 447 14.39 24.72 -6.32
CA SER A 447 13.73 25.96 -6.72
C SER A 447 14.07 27.15 -5.79
N GLU A 448 13.88 28.38 -6.27
CA GLU A 448 14.16 29.61 -5.50
C GLU A 448 13.31 29.73 -4.21
N ASP A 449 12.12 29.13 -4.17
CA ASP A 449 11.24 29.10 -2.99
C ASP A 449 11.46 27.87 -2.10
N GLY A 450 12.37 26.97 -2.49
CA GLY A 450 12.68 25.72 -1.82
C GLY A 450 11.55 24.69 -1.83
N ARG A 451 10.51 24.84 -2.65
CA ARG A 451 9.38 23.89 -2.70
C ARG A 451 9.49 22.83 -3.79
N GLU A 452 10.47 22.91 -4.68
CA GLU A 452 10.67 21.91 -5.72
C GLU A 452 12.12 21.45 -5.78
N VAL A 453 12.32 20.18 -6.14
CA VAL A 453 13.64 19.62 -6.45
C VAL A 453 13.55 18.81 -7.73
N ARG A 454 14.28 19.23 -8.78
CA ARG A 454 14.45 18.45 -10.01
C ARG A 454 15.63 17.49 -9.85
N LEU A 455 15.34 16.20 -9.79
CA LEU A 455 16.30 15.13 -9.85
C LEU A 455 16.63 14.83 -11.31
N VAL A 456 17.89 15.01 -11.70
CA VAL A 456 18.41 14.68 -13.03
C VAL A 456 19.07 13.31 -12.95
N LEU A 457 18.61 12.36 -13.76
CA LEU A 457 18.95 10.95 -13.67
C LEU A 457 19.74 10.44 -14.88
N ASN A 458 20.61 9.48 -14.62
CA ASN A 458 21.06 8.51 -15.62
C ASN A 458 19.86 7.62 -16.04
N GLY A 459 19.20 8.01 -17.13
CA GLY A 459 18.20 7.21 -17.85
C GLY A 459 16.82 7.12 -17.18
N LEU A 460 15.78 7.06 -18.01
CA LEU A 460 14.40 6.70 -17.65
C LEU A 460 13.99 5.47 -18.47
N ARG A 461 13.07 4.66 -17.94
CA ARG A 461 12.62 3.42 -18.60
C ARG A 461 11.10 3.37 -18.70
N GLU A 462 10.55 3.51 -19.90
CA GLU A 462 9.12 3.31 -20.13
C GLU A 462 8.72 1.84 -19.91
N GLY A 463 7.58 1.61 -19.25
CA GLY A 463 7.13 0.30 -18.79
C GLY A 463 7.64 -0.11 -17.40
N TYR A 464 8.31 0.78 -16.68
CA TYR A 464 8.92 0.51 -15.38
C TYR A 464 8.43 1.44 -14.28
N ILE A 465 8.34 0.86 -13.08
CA ILE A 465 8.12 1.57 -11.83
C ILE A 465 9.47 2.08 -11.36
N HIS A 466 9.59 3.38 -11.08
CA HIS A 466 10.76 4.02 -10.51
C HIS A 466 10.49 4.29 -9.02
N SER A 467 11.17 3.54 -8.15
CA SER A 467 11.22 3.78 -6.71
C SER A 467 12.18 4.94 -6.46
N ILE A 468 11.64 6.08 -6.03
CA ILE A 468 12.37 7.30 -5.73
C ILE A 468 12.34 7.46 -4.20
N THR A 469 13.50 7.30 -3.55
CA THR A 469 13.63 7.49 -2.10
C THR A 469 14.50 8.70 -1.79
N ALA A 470 14.16 9.43 -0.73
CA ALA A 470 14.84 10.67 -0.32
C ALA A 470 15.13 10.72 1.19
N PRO A 471 15.79 9.69 1.78
CA PRO A 471 16.03 9.62 3.24
C PRO A 471 16.94 10.73 3.77
N GLY A 472 17.75 11.37 2.92
CA GLY A 472 18.61 12.49 3.30
C GLY A 472 17.90 13.86 3.28
N LEU A 473 16.76 13.99 2.60
CA LEU A 473 16.06 15.26 2.43
C LEU A 473 15.49 15.79 3.76
N ARG A 474 15.67 17.08 4.04
CA ARG A 474 15.13 17.77 5.22
C ARG A 474 14.31 18.99 4.84
N SER A 475 13.31 19.33 5.66
CA SER A 475 12.67 20.64 5.61
C SER A 475 13.65 21.72 6.09
N LYS A 476 13.32 22.99 5.83
CA LYS A 476 14.05 24.14 6.37
C LYS A 476 14.13 24.17 7.90
N ASP A 477 13.16 23.54 8.58
CA ASP A 477 13.11 23.39 10.04
C ASP A 477 13.75 22.06 10.51
N GLY A 478 14.42 21.32 9.63
CA GLY A 478 15.16 20.10 9.94
C GLY A 478 14.32 18.81 10.02
N LEU A 479 13.03 18.85 9.65
CA LEU A 479 12.17 17.66 9.67
C LEU A 479 12.54 16.68 8.55
N PRO A 480 12.56 15.35 8.80
CA PRO A 480 12.60 14.36 7.73
C PRO A 480 11.25 14.31 6.98
N LEU A 481 11.24 13.79 5.76
CA LEU A 481 9.99 13.42 5.08
C LEU A 481 9.21 12.43 5.94
N LEU A 482 7.90 12.62 6.08
CA LEU A 482 7.02 11.65 6.73
C LEU A 482 6.98 10.33 5.94
N HIS A 483 6.83 10.43 4.63
CA HIS A 483 6.93 9.32 3.68
C HIS A 483 8.13 9.56 2.76
N PRO A 484 9.26 8.86 2.96
CA PRO A 484 10.51 9.13 2.24
C PRO A 484 10.58 8.47 0.86
N ALA A 485 9.53 7.78 0.40
CA ALA A 485 9.53 6.98 -0.82
C ALA A 485 8.28 7.22 -1.68
N ALA A 486 8.48 7.35 -2.99
CA ALA A 486 7.43 7.41 -4.01
C ALA A 486 7.71 6.40 -5.13
N PHE A 487 6.66 5.80 -5.67
CA PHE A 487 6.75 4.75 -6.70
C PHE A 487 6.07 5.25 -7.98
N TYR A 488 6.87 5.82 -8.90
CA TYR A 488 6.39 6.42 -10.13
C TYR A 488 6.33 5.39 -11.26
N THR A 489 5.15 5.15 -11.84
CA THR A 489 4.99 4.28 -13.02
C THR A 489 5.22 5.10 -14.28
N VAL A 490 6.24 4.78 -15.09
CA VAL A 490 6.52 5.50 -16.34
C VAL A 490 5.89 4.78 -17.53
N ASN A 491 4.87 5.37 -18.16
CA ASN A 491 4.30 4.86 -19.42
C ASN A 491 4.83 5.63 -20.65
N ARG A 492 5.10 6.92 -20.51
CA ARG A 492 5.63 7.83 -21.53
C ARG A 492 6.56 8.87 -20.90
N THR A 493 7.62 9.21 -21.63
CA THR A 493 8.57 10.28 -21.30
C THR A 493 8.15 11.56 -22.03
N PRO A 494 8.11 12.73 -21.37
CA PRO A 494 7.75 13.98 -22.03
C PRO A 494 8.90 14.47 -22.93
N GLU A 495 8.56 15.13 -24.03
CA GLU A 495 9.53 15.90 -24.81
C GLU A 495 9.90 17.19 -24.06
N GLY A 496 11.16 17.64 -24.16
CA GLY A 496 11.57 18.92 -23.58
C GLY A 496 13.07 19.07 -23.39
N ALA A 497 13.46 20.14 -22.68
CA ALA A 497 14.86 20.44 -22.38
C ALA A 497 15.39 19.54 -21.24
N SER A 498 16.37 18.71 -21.58
CA SER A 498 17.20 17.96 -20.64
C SER A 498 18.31 18.83 -20.04
N LEU A 499 18.68 18.55 -18.80
CA LEU A 499 19.84 19.11 -18.10
C LEU A 499 21.06 18.16 -18.11
N LEU A 500 20.93 16.97 -18.71
CA LEU A 500 22.06 16.06 -18.96
C LEU A 500 22.99 16.65 -20.03
N THR A 501 24.29 16.43 -19.86
CA THR A 501 25.28 16.73 -20.90
C THR A 501 25.47 15.52 -21.83
N ASP A 502 26.04 15.74 -23.02
CA ASP A 502 26.36 14.64 -23.97
C ASP A 502 27.19 13.53 -23.30
N ALA A 503 28.11 13.90 -22.39
CA ALA A 503 28.93 12.98 -21.63
C ALA A 503 28.14 12.18 -20.57
N ASP A 504 27.05 12.72 -20.03
CA ASP A 504 26.18 11.97 -19.11
C ASP A 504 25.38 10.89 -19.86
N ILE A 505 24.98 11.19 -21.11
CA ILE A 505 24.25 10.28 -22.00
C ILE A 505 25.15 9.10 -22.42
N GLU A 506 26.41 9.34 -22.79
CA GLU A 506 27.35 8.26 -23.14
C GLU A 506 27.65 7.31 -21.96
N ASN A 507 27.73 7.83 -20.74
CA ASN A 507 28.00 7.02 -19.54
C ASN A 507 26.79 6.21 -19.03
N ALA A 508 25.59 6.39 -19.60
CA ALA A 508 24.39 5.68 -19.20
C ALA A 508 24.35 4.20 -19.65
N THR A 509 25.23 3.79 -20.57
CA THR A 509 25.12 2.50 -21.28
C THR A 509 25.89 1.33 -20.66
N GLN A 510 26.43 1.46 -19.44
CA GLN A 510 27.19 0.40 -18.75
C GLN A 510 26.51 -0.07 -17.45
N PRO A 511 26.18 -1.38 -17.31
CA PRO A 511 25.64 -1.92 -16.07
C PRO A 511 26.75 -2.18 -15.01
N PRO A 512 26.44 -2.06 -13.71
CA PRO A 512 27.36 -2.40 -12.62
C PRO A 512 27.47 -3.92 -12.36
N ASP A 513 28.60 -4.35 -11.79
CA ASP A 513 29.04 -5.75 -11.64
C ASP A 513 28.84 -6.28 -10.19
N PRO A 514 28.15 -7.42 -9.97
CA PRO A 514 27.90 -7.97 -8.63
C PRO A 514 28.76 -9.21 -8.31
N ASN A 515 29.60 -9.17 -7.26
CA ASN A 515 29.91 -10.30 -6.32
C ASN A 515 31.10 -10.06 -5.37
N VAL A 516 30.86 -10.19 -4.04
CA VAL A 516 31.81 -10.31 -2.90
C VAL A 516 31.00 -10.90 -1.71
N LEU A 517 31.41 -11.85 -0.85
CA LEU A 517 32.46 -12.89 -0.81
C LEU A 517 32.01 -14.01 0.18
N ALA A 518 32.69 -15.17 0.22
CA ALA A 518 32.49 -16.19 1.29
C ALA A 518 33.80 -16.99 1.58
N SER A 519 33.97 -17.56 2.79
CA SER A 519 35.13 -18.39 3.15
C SER A 519 34.80 -19.60 4.04
N GLU A 520 35.62 -20.66 3.98
CA GLU A 520 35.35 -21.98 4.60
C GLU A 520 35.88 -22.14 6.03
N ASN A 521 35.14 -22.85 6.89
CA ASN A 521 35.67 -23.53 8.09
C ASN A 521 34.79 -24.72 8.50
N LYS A 522 35.35 -25.71 9.23
CA LYS A 522 34.61 -26.92 9.66
C LYS A 522 33.96 -26.74 11.06
N PRO A 523 32.73 -27.25 11.27
CA PRO A 523 31.99 -27.11 12.53
C PRO A 523 32.31 -28.18 13.59
N THR A 524 32.05 -27.84 14.85
CA THR A 524 32.30 -28.70 16.04
C THR A 524 31.01 -29.03 16.81
N VAL A 525 29.94 -28.23 16.67
CA VAL A 525 28.60 -28.49 17.25
C VAL A 525 27.55 -28.34 16.15
N ALA A 526 26.55 -29.23 16.09
CA ALA A 526 25.44 -29.13 15.14
C ALA A 526 24.14 -28.80 15.88
N LEU A 527 23.41 -27.80 15.38
CA LEU A 527 22.14 -27.31 15.92
C LEU A 527 21.11 -27.21 14.79
N SER A 528 19.84 -27.38 15.13
CA SER A 528 18.73 -27.28 14.19
C SER A 528 17.62 -26.44 14.80
N VAL A 529 17.17 -25.42 14.07
CA VAL A 529 16.03 -24.56 14.40
C VAL A 529 15.01 -24.71 13.27
N GLY A 530 13.73 -24.85 13.63
CA GLY A 530 12.60 -24.82 12.71
C GLY A 530 11.76 -23.56 12.90
N THR A 531 10.61 -23.51 12.26
CA THR A 531 9.57 -22.48 12.46
C THR A 531 8.37 -23.04 13.22
N LEU A 532 7.57 -22.15 13.80
CA LEU A 532 6.30 -22.45 14.45
C LEU A 532 5.26 -21.39 14.07
N PRO A 533 3.96 -21.77 13.98
CA PRO A 533 2.89 -20.83 13.69
C PRO A 533 2.88 -19.61 14.62
N ASN A 534 2.40 -18.48 14.11
CA ASN A 534 2.44 -17.16 14.77
C ASN A 534 3.85 -16.55 14.85
N LEU A 535 4.65 -16.69 13.78
CA LEU A 535 5.95 -16.02 13.61
C LEU A 535 6.91 -16.29 14.78
N GLN A 536 7.21 -17.56 15.01
CA GLN A 536 8.11 -18.05 16.07
C GLN A 536 9.14 -19.03 15.50
N PHE A 537 10.32 -19.08 16.11
CA PHE A 537 11.26 -20.18 15.91
C PHE A 537 10.83 -21.38 16.76
N SER A 538 11.19 -22.59 16.36
CA SER A 538 10.94 -23.82 17.14
C SER A 538 11.85 -23.98 18.37
N THR A 539 12.57 -22.92 18.76
CA THR A 539 13.59 -22.93 19.81
C THR A 539 13.71 -21.52 20.37
N ASP A 540 13.41 -21.35 21.66
CA ASP A 540 13.47 -20.05 22.33
C ASP A 540 14.90 -19.70 22.77
N GLU A 541 15.68 -20.70 23.20
CA GLU A 541 17.09 -20.53 23.57
C GLU A 541 17.93 -21.80 23.36
N PHE A 542 19.24 -21.61 23.17
CA PHE A 542 20.24 -22.68 23.28
C PHE A 542 21.57 -22.15 23.85
N THR A 543 22.38 -23.04 24.42
CA THR A 543 23.65 -22.72 25.09
C THR A 543 24.84 -23.30 24.35
N VAL A 544 25.90 -22.51 24.15
CA VAL A 544 27.13 -22.88 23.43
C VAL A 544 28.36 -22.32 24.15
N ALA A 545 29.50 -22.99 24.00
CA ALA A 545 30.77 -22.50 24.56
C ALA A 545 31.35 -21.36 23.71
N ALA A 546 31.96 -20.37 24.37
CA ALA A 546 32.71 -19.30 23.74
C ALA A 546 33.80 -19.85 22.79
N GLY A 547 33.99 -19.22 21.64
CA GLY A 547 34.99 -19.63 20.63
C GLY A 547 34.69 -20.94 19.89
N SER A 548 33.52 -21.57 20.09
CA SER A 548 33.16 -22.81 19.39
C SER A 548 32.62 -22.56 17.97
N ASN A 549 32.99 -23.41 17.01
CA ASN A 549 32.37 -23.38 15.67
C ASN A 549 31.06 -24.17 15.68
N ILE A 550 29.95 -23.52 15.32
CA ILE A 550 28.64 -24.15 15.23
C ILE A 550 28.18 -24.27 13.77
N SER A 551 27.51 -25.38 13.46
CA SER A 551 26.72 -25.60 12.26
C SER A 551 25.26 -25.47 12.63
N LEU A 552 24.62 -24.39 12.21
CA LEU A 552 23.21 -24.11 12.47
C LEU A 552 22.41 -24.39 11.20
N THR A 553 21.54 -25.40 11.24
CA THR A 553 20.55 -25.64 10.20
C THR A 553 19.25 -24.92 10.57
N PHE A 554 18.78 -24.04 9.70
CA PHE A 554 17.45 -23.45 9.80
C PHE A 554 16.54 -24.14 8.80
N ASN A 555 15.38 -24.62 9.26
CA ASN A 555 14.36 -25.25 8.45
C ASN A 555 13.15 -24.32 8.44
N ASN A 556 12.70 -23.92 7.25
CA ASN A 556 11.46 -23.20 7.12
C ASN A 556 10.31 -24.19 6.93
N ASP A 557 9.67 -24.57 8.03
CA ASP A 557 8.51 -25.46 8.06
C ASP A 557 7.16 -24.68 7.98
N ASP A 558 7.19 -23.37 7.72
CA ASP A 558 6.02 -22.47 7.65
C ASP A 558 5.64 -22.14 6.19
N ASP A 559 4.53 -21.42 5.99
CA ASP A 559 4.02 -21.00 4.66
C ASP A 559 4.49 -19.61 4.19
N MET A 560 5.37 -18.95 4.95
CA MET A 560 5.94 -17.63 4.67
C MET A 560 7.46 -17.68 4.44
N LEU A 561 8.05 -16.56 3.97
CA LEU A 561 9.50 -16.40 3.82
C LEU A 561 10.18 -16.10 5.17
N HIS A 562 11.26 -16.83 5.47
CA HIS A 562 11.99 -16.63 6.72
C HIS A 562 13.51 -16.69 6.54
N ASN A 563 14.23 -15.88 7.30
CA ASN A 563 15.67 -15.99 7.49
C ASN A 563 15.98 -16.14 8.98
N LEU A 564 17.23 -16.45 9.32
CA LEU A 564 17.74 -16.43 10.68
C LEU A 564 19.05 -15.65 10.68
N VAL A 565 19.06 -14.51 11.36
CA VAL A 565 20.21 -13.61 11.50
C VAL A 565 20.68 -13.60 12.95
N VAL A 566 21.96 -13.90 13.18
CA VAL A 566 22.61 -13.92 14.49
C VAL A 566 23.32 -12.58 14.71
N VAL A 567 23.03 -11.95 15.85
CA VAL A 567 23.45 -10.58 16.17
C VAL A 567 23.89 -10.44 17.63
N GLU A 568 24.63 -9.38 17.95
CA GLU A 568 24.81 -8.95 19.34
C GLU A 568 23.45 -8.63 19.98
N GLY A 569 23.22 -9.07 21.23
CA GLY A 569 21.87 -9.07 21.81
C GLY A 569 21.19 -7.70 21.93
N ALA A 570 21.96 -6.61 22.02
CA ALA A 570 21.42 -5.25 22.05
C ALA A 570 21.12 -4.66 20.65
N ALA A 571 21.64 -5.25 19.58
CA ALA A 571 21.55 -4.74 18.21
C ALA A 571 20.38 -5.34 17.41
N ALA A 572 19.63 -6.30 17.97
CA ALA A 572 18.60 -7.04 17.22
C ALA A 572 17.50 -6.15 16.64
N ASP A 573 17.00 -5.17 17.40
CA ASP A 573 15.97 -4.24 16.91
C ASP A 573 16.52 -3.24 15.89
N GLU A 574 17.81 -2.86 16.01
CA GLU A 574 18.51 -1.99 15.05
C GLU A 574 18.73 -2.71 13.71
N VAL A 575 19.24 -3.94 13.75
CA VAL A 575 19.45 -4.78 12.55
C VAL A 575 18.13 -5.13 11.89
N ALA A 576 17.07 -5.41 12.66
CA ALA A 576 15.72 -5.63 12.10
C ALA A 576 15.14 -4.37 11.44
N LEU A 577 15.34 -3.19 12.01
CA LEU A 577 14.92 -1.92 11.41
C LEU A 577 15.72 -1.61 10.15
N ALA A 578 17.04 -1.82 10.16
CA ALA A 578 17.90 -1.65 9.00
C ALA A 578 17.55 -2.65 7.87
N ALA A 579 17.21 -3.90 8.22
CA ALA A 579 16.71 -4.91 7.28
C ALA A 579 15.41 -4.47 6.58
N MET A 580 14.46 -3.92 7.34
CA MET A 580 13.23 -3.36 6.81
C MET A 580 13.49 -2.15 5.90
N GLN A 581 14.52 -1.35 6.21
CA GLN A 581 14.95 -0.20 5.40
C GLN A 581 15.65 -0.58 4.08
N LEU A 582 16.03 -1.84 3.86
CA LEU A 582 16.55 -2.32 2.57
C LEU A 582 15.51 -2.23 1.44
N GLY A 583 14.22 -2.22 1.78
CA GLY A 583 13.13 -2.10 0.81
C GLY A 583 13.21 -3.15 -0.30
N LEU A 584 13.28 -2.70 -1.56
CA LEU A 584 13.35 -3.57 -2.75
C LEU A 584 14.63 -4.41 -2.80
N LYS A 585 15.75 -3.91 -2.27
CA LYS A 585 17.01 -4.69 -2.15
C LYS A 585 16.90 -5.80 -1.13
N GLY A 586 15.88 -5.79 -0.26
CA GLY A 586 15.67 -6.79 0.77
C GLY A 586 15.73 -8.21 0.22
N HIS A 587 15.08 -8.51 -0.90
CA HIS A 587 15.08 -9.88 -1.44
C HIS A 587 16.45 -10.30 -2.02
N GLU A 588 17.22 -9.38 -2.60
CA GLU A 588 18.60 -9.65 -3.06
C GLU A 588 19.52 -9.88 -1.85
N MET A 589 19.48 -8.95 -0.91
CA MET A 589 20.24 -8.93 0.35
C MET A 589 19.75 -9.94 1.40
N GLN A 590 18.80 -10.83 1.06
CA GLN A 590 18.22 -11.83 1.97
C GLN A 590 17.56 -11.23 3.25
N TYR A 591 17.17 -9.96 3.20
CA TYR A 591 16.79 -9.08 4.30
C TYR A 591 17.84 -8.98 5.41
N VAL A 592 19.11 -9.05 5.05
CA VAL A 592 20.25 -8.87 5.95
C VAL A 592 20.97 -7.57 5.59
N PRO A 593 20.98 -6.55 6.46
CA PRO A 593 21.64 -5.29 6.19
C PRO A 593 23.16 -5.44 6.33
N ASP A 594 23.92 -4.65 5.57
CA ASP A 594 25.36 -4.54 5.73
C ASP A 594 25.66 -3.82 7.06
N SER A 595 25.99 -4.59 8.09
CA SER A 595 26.17 -4.10 9.46
C SER A 595 27.15 -4.99 10.22
N GLU A 596 28.12 -4.37 10.91
CA GLU A 596 29.09 -5.08 11.76
C GLU A 596 28.43 -5.83 12.94
N ALA A 597 27.16 -5.54 13.25
CA ALA A 597 26.40 -6.25 14.27
C ALA A 597 25.85 -7.62 13.81
N VAL A 598 25.90 -7.92 12.51
CA VAL A 598 25.52 -9.24 11.96
C VAL A 598 26.71 -10.19 12.06
N LEU A 599 26.58 -11.20 12.92
CA LEU A 599 27.64 -12.17 13.21
C LEU A 599 27.58 -13.37 12.26
N ALA A 600 26.37 -13.79 11.86
CA ALA A 600 26.11 -14.83 10.88
C ALA A 600 24.65 -14.73 10.40
N HIS A 601 24.33 -15.25 9.22
CA HIS A 601 22.95 -15.32 8.75
C HIS A 601 22.73 -16.44 7.74
N THR A 602 21.51 -16.96 7.66
CA THR A 602 21.05 -17.83 6.56
C THR A 602 20.69 -17.01 5.34
N LYS A 603 20.42 -17.69 4.22
CA LYS A 603 19.58 -17.11 3.15
C LYS A 603 18.15 -16.85 3.64
N LEU A 604 17.41 -16.10 2.84
CA LEU A 604 15.95 -16.08 2.92
C LEU A 604 15.43 -17.40 2.34
N LEU A 605 14.62 -18.11 3.11
CA LEU A 605 14.12 -19.45 2.79
C LEU A 605 12.66 -19.40 2.38
N GLU A 606 12.38 -20.00 1.23
CA GLU A 606 11.04 -20.38 0.79
C GLU A 606 10.42 -21.43 1.73
N PRO A 607 9.08 -21.56 1.77
CA PRO A 607 8.38 -22.64 2.45
C PRO A 607 8.92 -24.03 2.11
N GLY A 608 9.22 -24.83 3.14
CA GLY A 608 9.76 -26.18 3.01
C GLY A 608 11.25 -26.27 2.65
N VAL A 609 11.98 -25.15 2.61
CA VAL A 609 13.42 -25.11 2.33
C VAL A 609 14.22 -24.99 3.63
N SER A 610 15.41 -25.58 3.66
CA SER A 610 16.38 -25.42 4.73
C SER A 610 17.74 -24.93 4.22
N ASP A 611 18.47 -24.21 5.07
CA ASP A 611 19.84 -23.73 4.83
C ASP A 611 20.70 -24.00 6.06
N THR A 612 21.99 -24.23 5.86
CA THR A 612 22.92 -24.57 6.94
C THR A 612 24.14 -23.67 6.90
N ILE A 613 24.31 -22.90 7.98
CA ILE A 613 25.39 -21.93 8.13
C ILE A 613 26.41 -22.43 9.13
N VAL A 614 27.68 -22.13 8.90
CA VAL A 614 28.78 -22.44 9.81
C VAL A 614 29.45 -21.15 10.23
N PHE A 615 29.51 -20.88 11.54
CA PHE A 615 30.16 -19.69 12.08
C PHE A 615 30.83 -19.95 13.43
N SER A 616 31.78 -19.08 13.78
CA SER A 616 32.45 -19.10 15.09
C SER A 616 31.63 -18.30 16.09
N VAL A 617 31.23 -18.93 17.20
CA VAL A 617 30.62 -18.26 18.34
C VAL A 617 31.65 -17.30 18.95
N PRO A 618 31.27 -16.06 19.31
CA PRO A 618 32.19 -15.10 19.92
C PRO A 618 32.93 -15.65 21.15
N ASP A 619 34.18 -15.21 21.35
CA ASP A 619 34.99 -15.55 22.53
C ASP A 619 34.49 -14.91 23.84
N ARG A 620 33.44 -14.09 23.77
CA ARG A 620 32.89 -13.34 24.90
C ARG A 620 31.64 -14.03 25.43
N PRO A 621 31.62 -14.51 26.68
CA PRO A 621 30.40 -14.96 27.34
C PRO A 621 29.35 -13.84 27.42
N GLY A 622 28.08 -14.20 27.19
CA GLY A 622 26.97 -13.25 27.11
C GLY A 622 25.73 -13.82 26.44
N GLU A 623 24.69 -12.99 26.36
CA GLU A 623 23.48 -13.28 25.59
C GLU A 623 23.58 -12.62 24.21
N TYR A 624 23.42 -13.43 23.18
CA TYR A 624 23.30 -13.04 21.77
C TYR A 624 21.89 -13.40 21.29
N VAL A 625 21.45 -12.81 20.18
CA VAL A 625 20.10 -13.04 19.64
C VAL A 625 20.19 -13.66 18.25
N PHE A 626 19.29 -14.58 17.95
CA PHE A 626 18.94 -14.93 16.58
C PHE A 626 17.53 -14.42 16.28
N VAL A 627 17.35 -13.74 15.15
CA VAL A 627 16.12 -13.03 14.80
C VAL A 627 15.80 -13.22 13.31
N CYS A 628 14.52 -13.35 12.96
CA CYS A 628 14.07 -13.28 11.58
C CYS A 628 13.90 -11.81 11.19
N THR A 629 14.74 -11.31 10.29
CA THR A 629 14.75 -9.91 9.85
C THR A 629 13.92 -9.66 8.58
N PHE A 630 13.26 -10.69 8.03
CA PHE A 630 12.21 -10.50 7.04
C PHE A 630 11.13 -9.52 7.57
N PRO A 631 10.59 -8.60 6.75
CA PRO A 631 9.82 -7.46 7.24
C PRO A 631 8.61 -7.86 8.11
N GLY A 632 8.51 -7.25 9.29
CA GLY A 632 7.43 -7.51 10.26
C GLY A 632 7.66 -8.73 11.17
N HIS A 633 8.57 -9.65 10.85
CA HIS A 633 8.74 -10.90 11.63
C HIS A 633 9.55 -10.70 12.92
N ALA A 634 10.53 -9.80 12.90
CA ALA A 634 11.50 -9.60 14.00
C ALA A 634 10.88 -9.32 15.38
N ASN A 635 9.66 -8.75 15.42
CA ASN A 635 8.98 -8.42 16.67
C ASN A 635 8.76 -9.65 17.55
N THR A 636 8.29 -10.76 16.97
CA THR A 636 7.96 -12.01 17.68
C THR A 636 8.96 -13.13 17.40
N MET A 637 9.58 -13.14 16.21
CA MET A 637 10.41 -14.25 15.74
C MET A 637 11.87 -14.06 16.11
N ARG A 638 12.18 -14.29 17.38
CA ARG A 638 13.53 -14.16 17.94
C ARG A 638 13.79 -15.19 19.06
N GLY A 639 15.05 -15.57 19.25
CA GLY A 639 15.51 -16.44 20.33
C GLY A 639 16.92 -16.10 20.82
N ILE A 640 17.36 -16.74 21.90
CA ILE A 640 18.59 -16.40 22.64
C ILE A 640 19.68 -17.45 22.43
N ILE A 641 20.88 -17.00 22.09
CA ILE A 641 22.11 -17.80 22.18
C ILE A 641 22.83 -17.43 23.48
N ARG A 642 22.90 -18.37 24.43
CA ARG A 642 23.68 -18.22 25.67
C ARG A 642 25.11 -18.68 25.41
N VAL A 643 26.04 -17.73 25.37
CA VAL A 643 27.48 -18.03 25.27
C VAL A 643 28.06 -18.10 26.67
N VAL A 644 28.63 -19.26 27.01
CA VAL A 644 29.25 -19.54 28.33
C VAL A 644 30.75 -19.79 28.20
N ASP A 645 31.49 -19.62 29.30
CA ASP A 645 32.89 -20.04 29.37
C ASP A 645 33.06 -21.53 28.99
N SER A 646 34.15 -21.85 28.29
CA SER A 646 34.48 -23.18 27.74
C SER A 646 34.93 -24.22 28.78
#